data_AF-A0A4R7BBC1-F1
#
_entry.id   AF-A0A4R7BBC1-F1
#
_cell.length_a   1.000
_cell.length_b   1.000
_cell.length_c   1.000
_cell.angle_alpha   90.00
_cell.angle_beta   90.00
_cell.angle_gamma   90.00
#
_symmetry.space_group_name_H-M   'P 1'
#
loop_
_entity.id
_entity.type
_entity.pdbx_description
1 polymer ?
#
loop_
_entity_poly.entity_id
_entity_poly.type
_entity_poly.pdbx_seq_one_letter_code
_entity_poly.pdbx_strand_id
1 'polypeptide(L)'
;MAEKKPIDPGLVAWATAFPKAAKSARVASAGSSPADEFMGPLNPPQPSVEPSLAASVIGRRFDYDAGYNMRTRPRQGEAVTFDQMRALADNCDILRLVIETRKDQVAKIKFAVKPRSDKQERDARCDDVEAFLQFPDGENTWTDWLRMLLEDMLVIDAATVYPSMTNGGLPYQMQLIDGATIKRVLDARGRTPLLPAPAYQQVIKGVIACDYTSDELIYAPRNKRTHKVYGYSPVEQIILTVNIAIRRAMGQLQYYTHGSMPDLLFGVPDTWQPDQIKTFEEYFNELLSGDTAARRQAKFVPGGIKPIDTKERALKDDYDEWLTRIICYAFSVSPQWATKQMNRATAETAKEQSLEEGLEPIKLWVKSILDRIIWRYFGFHDLEFAWVEEEATDPLVQSQIVDSKVRGARMTINEARAADGMDPVEGGGVLLIFTATGAVTLDSVLNPPPVEPGPEGDPPPGLDKPAEDNATPPPGENPPSEESKKVAKSAKKALRPIDRERKAILALRAKLKRALTDLFTEQADAAVAQATQTMGKIAKGREFPTDELPDFDFSPRSDELVPQVVYILSAAGKDGVKTATLQIDAELDDDALELANERAVQFANDRAAEMVGKKWVDGKLVNNPDARWVIDDTTRDRMNAVVAQAMEEGWSNDELSDAINDDYAFSDARADMIARTETANADIAGNLALYKSSGMVSNKQWLTAPDCCDECQDLNGAVVDIDDDFEGGGPPLHPQCRCDVLPVLDDETDDNSDQ
;
A
#
# COMPACT_ATOMS: atom_id res chain seq x y z
N MET A 1 -5.74 52.39 -11.23
CA MET A 1 -5.65 52.05 -12.66
C MET A 1 -4.20 51.70 -12.95
N ALA A 2 -3.86 50.41 -12.92
CA ALA A 2 -2.48 49.95 -13.15
C ALA A 2 -2.30 49.68 -14.65
N GLU A 3 -1.31 50.35 -15.25
CA GLU A 3 -0.90 50.16 -16.64
C GLU A 3 -0.45 48.71 -16.88
N LYS A 4 -1.15 48.01 -17.78
CA LYS A 4 -0.75 46.70 -18.26
C LYS A 4 0.51 46.86 -19.12
N LYS A 5 1.65 46.36 -18.66
CA LYS A 5 2.84 46.18 -19.49
C LYS A 5 2.49 45.31 -20.72
N PRO A 6 2.92 45.70 -21.94
CA PRO A 6 2.71 44.88 -23.12
C PRO A 6 3.56 43.61 -23.02
N ILE A 7 2.93 42.48 -23.36
CA ILE A 7 3.56 41.16 -23.41
C ILE A 7 4.66 41.19 -24.49
N ASP A 8 5.82 40.63 -24.17
CA ASP A 8 6.96 40.50 -25.06
C ASP A 8 6.55 39.83 -26.40
N PRO A 9 6.84 40.43 -27.57
CA PRO A 9 6.55 39.85 -28.88
C PRO A 9 7.10 38.43 -29.07
N GLY A 10 8.19 38.08 -28.37
CA GLY A 10 8.77 36.74 -28.40
C GLY A 10 7.89 35.67 -27.74
N LEU A 11 7.12 36.03 -26.70
CA LEU A 11 6.20 35.11 -26.03
C LEU A 11 4.93 34.86 -26.85
N VAL A 12 4.48 35.88 -27.60
CA VAL A 12 3.38 35.74 -28.57
C VAL A 12 3.83 34.84 -29.73
N ALA A 13 5.08 34.98 -30.18
CA ALA A 13 5.66 34.14 -31.24
C ALA A 13 5.77 32.66 -30.81
N TRP A 14 6.15 32.36 -29.57
CA TRP A 14 6.20 30.99 -29.03
C TRP A 14 4.81 30.35 -28.89
N ALA A 15 3.79 31.11 -28.46
CA ALA A 15 2.41 30.62 -28.36
C ALA A 15 1.73 30.42 -29.74
N THR A 16 2.22 31.09 -30.79
CA THR A 16 1.78 30.89 -32.19
C THR A 16 2.57 29.82 -32.96
N ALA A 17 3.64 29.28 -32.37
CA ALA A 17 4.51 28.27 -33.01
C ALA A 17 4.06 26.81 -32.80
N PHE A 18 2.87 26.58 -32.22
CA PHE A 18 2.19 25.29 -32.37
C PHE A 18 1.44 25.28 -33.71
N PRO A 19 1.66 24.28 -34.60
CA PRO A 19 1.10 24.30 -35.93
C PRO A 19 -0.43 24.22 -35.87
N LYS A 20 -1.10 25.37 -36.04
CA LYS A 20 -2.51 25.47 -36.45
C LYS A 20 -2.68 25.10 -37.94
N ALA A 21 -1.97 24.07 -38.39
CA ALA A 21 -2.01 23.54 -39.74
C ALA A 21 -1.88 22.01 -39.72
N ALA A 22 -2.83 21.34 -39.05
CA ALA A 22 -3.05 19.90 -39.20
C ALA A 22 -4.54 19.57 -39.34
N LYS A 23 -5.31 20.50 -39.93
CA LYS A 23 -6.58 20.19 -40.58
C LYS A 23 -6.39 20.52 -42.07
N SER A 24 -6.74 19.55 -42.91
CA SER A 24 -6.64 19.54 -44.38
C SER A 24 -5.24 19.57 -45.00
N ALA A 25 -4.45 18.51 -44.78
CA ALA A 25 -3.43 18.06 -45.74
C ALA A 25 -3.17 16.56 -45.56
N ARG A 26 -4.21 15.72 -45.70
CA ARG A 26 -3.98 14.31 -46.05
C ARG A 26 -3.72 14.30 -47.56
N VAL A 27 -2.44 14.15 -47.92
CA VAL A 27 -1.91 13.64 -49.19
C VAL A 27 -2.78 13.94 -50.41
N ALA A 28 -2.59 15.12 -51.00
CA ALA A 28 -2.70 15.29 -52.44
C ALA A 28 -1.28 15.26 -53.01
N SER A 29 -0.65 14.09 -52.99
CA SER A 29 0.48 13.81 -53.88
C SER A 29 -0.11 13.38 -55.22
N ALA A 30 0.32 14.03 -56.30
CA ALA A 30 -0.09 13.74 -57.66
C ALA A 30 0.06 12.26 -58.01
N GLY A 31 -0.98 11.70 -58.66
CA GLY A 31 -0.95 10.38 -59.30
C GLY A 31 -2.07 9.45 -58.79
N SER A 32 -3.11 9.28 -59.61
CA SER A 32 -4.27 8.36 -59.49
C SER A 32 -5.18 8.52 -58.26
N SER A 33 -6.46 8.82 -58.51
CA SER A 33 -7.54 8.64 -57.54
C SER A 33 -7.59 7.16 -57.10
N PRO A 34 -7.55 6.84 -55.80
CA PRO A 34 -7.75 5.46 -55.30
C PRO A 34 -9.15 4.89 -55.57
N ALA A 35 -10.05 5.70 -56.16
CA ALA A 35 -11.40 5.30 -56.49
C ALA A 35 -11.47 4.28 -57.66
N ASP A 36 -10.40 4.16 -58.46
CA ASP A 36 -10.34 3.27 -59.62
C ASP A 36 -9.53 1.97 -59.36
N GLU A 37 -9.07 1.73 -58.14
CA GLU A 37 -8.32 0.51 -57.80
C GLU A 37 -9.27 -0.61 -57.35
N PHE A 38 -9.38 -1.65 -58.18
CA PHE A 38 -10.03 -2.91 -57.83
C PHE A 38 -9.33 -3.53 -56.60
N MET A 39 -10.04 -3.65 -55.49
CA MET A 39 -9.55 -4.18 -54.19
C MET A 39 -8.52 -3.29 -53.46
N GLY A 40 -8.59 -1.95 -53.57
CA GLY A 40 -7.81 -1.04 -52.71
C GLY A 40 -8.25 -1.05 -51.23
N PRO A 41 -7.45 -0.48 -50.30
CA PRO A 41 -7.67 -0.57 -48.84
C PRO A 41 -8.91 0.17 -48.29
N LEU A 42 -9.84 0.58 -49.17
CA LEU A 42 -11.02 1.43 -48.91
C LEU A 42 -10.66 2.79 -48.30
N ASN A 43 -11.41 3.82 -48.67
CA ASN A 43 -11.25 5.13 -48.01
C ASN A 43 -11.76 5.03 -46.56
N PRO A 44 -11.09 5.68 -45.58
CA PRO A 44 -11.62 5.76 -44.23
C PRO A 44 -13.04 6.37 -44.29
N PRO A 45 -14.00 5.79 -43.55
CA PRO A 45 -15.38 6.27 -43.58
C PRO A 45 -15.42 7.76 -43.22
N GLN A 46 -16.06 8.54 -44.07
CA GLN A 46 -16.24 9.96 -43.83
C GLN A 46 -17.22 10.16 -42.66
N PRO A 47 -17.03 11.20 -41.82
CA PRO A 47 -17.99 11.52 -40.77
C PRO A 47 -19.39 11.69 -41.36
N SER A 48 -20.36 10.91 -40.87
CA SER A 48 -21.74 10.92 -41.36
C SER A 48 -22.62 12.01 -40.73
N VAL A 49 -22.02 12.91 -39.95
CA VAL A 49 -22.71 14.00 -39.26
C VAL A 49 -22.95 15.15 -40.23
N GLU A 50 -24.16 15.71 -40.22
CA GLU A 50 -24.50 16.88 -41.03
C GLU A 50 -23.49 18.02 -40.80
N PRO A 51 -22.96 18.68 -41.84
CA PRO A 51 -21.93 19.72 -41.69
C PRO A 51 -22.33 20.87 -40.76
N SER A 52 -23.62 21.20 -40.68
CA SER A 52 -24.18 22.21 -39.77
C SER A 52 -24.02 21.82 -38.29
N LEU A 53 -24.03 20.51 -37.99
CA LEU A 53 -23.93 19.94 -36.65
C LEU A 53 -22.49 19.52 -36.30
N ALA A 54 -21.54 19.59 -37.23
CA ALA A 54 -20.15 19.18 -37.01
C ALA A 54 -19.50 19.91 -35.82
N ALA A 55 -19.80 21.20 -35.60
CA ALA A 55 -19.29 21.96 -34.44
C ALA A 55 -19.88 21.52 -33.08
N SER A 56 -21.04 20.85 -33.10
CA SER A 56 -21.70 20.37 -31.87
C SER A 56 -21.10 19.06 -31.37
N VAL A 57 -20.54 18.24 -32.27
CA VAL A 57 -19.98 16.91 -31.95
C VAL A 57 -18.48 16.94 -31.62
N ILE A 58 -17.77 18.01 -32.01
CA ILE A 58 -16.33 18.16 -31.73
C ILE A 58 -16.09 18.23 -30.21
N GLY A 59 -15.24 17.34 -29.70
CA GLY A 59 -14.79 17.35 -28.31
C GLY A 59 -15.89 16.98 -27.30
N ARG A 60 -16.87 16.16 -27.72
CA ARG A 60 -17.87 15.54 -26.83
C ARG A 60 -17.15 14.77 -25.71
N ARG A 61 -17.58 14.97 -24.46
CA ARG A 61 -16.93 14.41 -23.25
C ARG A 61 -17.06 12.89 -23.18
N PHE A 62 -18.25 12.37 -23.39
CA PHE A 62 -18.55 10.94 -23.47
C PHE A 62 -19.89 10.76 -24.19
N ASP A 63 -20.14 9.55 -24.67
CA ASP A 63 -21.40 9.22 -25.33
C ASP A 63 -22.47 8.85 -24.29
N TYR A 64 -23.66 9.43 -24.42
CA TYR A 64 -24.77 9.21 -23.49
C TYR A 64 -26.01 8.81 -24.29
N ASP A 65 -26.88 8.02 -23.66
CA ASP A 65 -28.09 7.53 -24.31
C ASP A 65 -28.95 8.66 -24.87
N ALA A 66 -29.49 8.44 -26.07
CA ALA A 66 -30.44 9.37 -26.67
C ALA A 66 -31.62 9.64 -25.71
N GLY A 67 -31.95 10.92 -25.53
CA GLY A 67 -33.00 11.33 -24.59
C GLY A 67 -32.61 11.25 -23.11
N TYR A 68 -31.32 11.24 -22.75
CA TYR A 68 -30.85 11.24 -21.35
C TYR A 68 -31.60 12.25 -20.46
N ASN A 69 -31.75 13.50 -20.94
CA ASN A 69 -32.43 14.56 -20.20
C ASN A 69 -33.96 14.35 -20.06
N MET A 70 -34.58 13.42 -20.80
CA MET A 70 -36.01 13.09 -20.65
C MET A 70 -36.28 12.10 -19.51
N ARG A 71 -35.25 11.43 -19.01
CA ARG A 71 -35.36 10.53 -17.85
C ARG A 71 -35.70 11.35 -16.62
N THR A 72 -36.77 11.02 -15.91
CA THR A 72 -37.20 11.78 -14.73
C THR A 72 -36.48 11.33 -13.48
N ARG A 73 -36.13 10.05 -13.34
CA ARG A 73 -35.47 9.56 -12.13
C ARG A 73 -33.96 9.80 -12.19
N PRO A 74 -33.34 10.31 -11.10
CA PRO A 74 -31.89 10.35 -10.98
C PRO A 74 -31.29 8.95 -11.17
N ARG A 75 -30.13 8.89 -11.81
CA ARG A 75 -29.37 7.64 -12.02
C ARG A 75 -30.15 6.53 -12.77
N GLN A 76 -31.19 6.90 -13.53
CA GLN A 76 -31.98 5.98 -14.34
C GLN A 76 -31.14 5.44 -15.53
N GLY A 77 -30.81 4.14 -15.47
CA GLY A 77 -30.01 3.43 -16.47
C GLY A 77 -28.63 2.96 -15.98
N GLU A 78 -28.22 3.32 -14.76
CA GLU A 78 -27.05 2.68 -14.12
C GLU A 78 -27.44 1.32 -13.52
N ALA A 79 -26.46 0.43 -13.37
CA ALA A 79 -26.68 -0.91 -12.83
C ALA A 79 -27.13 -0.91 -11.35
N VAL A 80 -26.73 0.12 -10.59
CA VAL A 80 -26.96 0.23 -9.15
C VAL A 80 -27.60 1.59 -8.86
N THR A 81 -28.69 1.59 -8.07
CA THR A 81 -29.41 2.80 -7.66
C THR A 81 -28.86 3.37 -6.35
N PHE A 82 -29.20 4.63 -6.05
CA PHE A 82 -28.85 5.24 -4.76
C PHE A 82 -29.45 4.51 -3.56
N ASP A 83 -30.71 4.08 -3.67
CA ASP A 83 -31.39 3.32 -2.61
C ASP A 83 -30.72 1.96 -2.35
N GLN A 84 -30.22 1.29 -3.39
CA GLN A 84 -29.49 0.03 -3.23
C GLN A 84 -28.17 0.23 -2.48
N MET A 85 -27.42 1.30 -2.75
CA MET A 85 -26.19 1.57 -2.01
C MET A 85 -26.45 1.92 -0.54
N ARG A 86 -27.51 2.69 -0.25
CA ARG A 86 -27.96 2.94 1.12
C ARG A 86 -28.34 1.65 1.83
N ALA A 87 -29.14 0.81 1.18
CA ALA A 87 -29.52 -0.49 1.73
C ALA A 87 -28.30 -1.38 2.01
N LEU A 88 -27.27 -1.37 1.15
CA LEU A 88 -26.04 -2.13 1.41
C LEU A 88 -25.26 -1.57 2.62
N ALA A 89 -25.18 -0.25 2.76
CA ALA A 89 -24.53 0.42 3.88
C ALA A 89 -25.25 0.17 5.21
N ASP A 90 -26.59 0.13 5.20
CA ASP A 90 -27.40 -0.02 6.42
C ASP A 90 -27.58 -1.49 6.86
N ASN A 91 -27.56 -2.44 5.92
CA ASN A 91 -27.76 -3.87 6.23
C ASN A 91 -26.45 -4.64 6.51
N CYS A 92 -25.28 -4.04 6.26
CA CYS A 92 -24.00 -4.65 6.55
C CYS A 92 -23.33 -3.95 7.74
N ASP A 93 -23.40 -4.59 8.91
CA ASP A 93 -22.88 -4.02 10.17
C ASP A 93 -21.40 -3.61 10.08
N ILE A 94 -20.56 -4.45 9.48
CA ILE A 94 -19.13 -4.19 9.31
C ILE A 94 -18.90 -2.93 8.47
N LEU A 95 -19.63 -2.79 7.37
CA LEU A 95 -19.56 -1.61 6.50
C LEU A 95 -20.02 -0.35 7.24
N ARG A 96 -21.14 -0.44 7.97
CA ARG A 96 -21.68 0.68 8.76
C ARG A 96 -20.68 1.19 9.79
N LEU A 97 -20.03 0.28 10.51
CA LEU A 97 -19.01 0.60 11.52
C LEU A 97 -17.79 1.30 10.90
N VAL A 98 -17.33 0.84 9.74
CA VAL A 98 -16.20 1.44 9.02
C VAL A 98 -16.54 2.86 8.54
N ILE A 99 -17.76 3.07 8.02
CA ILE A 99 -18.23 4.39 7.59
C ILE A 99 -18.29 5.35 8.79
N GLU A 100 -18.88 4.93 9.93
CA GLU A 100 -18.91 5.75 11.15
C GLU A 100 -17.52 6.12 11.64
N THR A 101 -16.61 5.13 11.70
CA THR A 101 -15.22 5.34 12.13
C THR A 101 -14.52 6.37 11.24
N ARG A 102 -14.70 6.30 9.92
CA ARG A 102 -14.10 7.27 9.00
C ARG A 102 -14.67 8.68 9.21
N LYS A 103 -15.98 8.80 9.44
CA LYS A 103 -16.62 10.09 9.74
C LYS A 103 -16.09 10.68 11.05
N ASP A 104 -15.92 9.87 12.08
CA ASP A 104 -15.36 10.30 13.37
C ASP A 104 -13.93 10.83 13.23
N GLN A 105 -13.08 10.13 12.46
CA GLN A 105 -11.69 10.53 12.24
C GLN A 105 -11.59 11.91 11.58
N VAL A 106 -12.42 12.21 10.56
CA VAL A 106 -12.39 13.49 9.87
C VAL A 106 -13.02 14.58 10.74
N ALA A 107 -14.13 14.29 11.42
CA ALA A 107 -14.86 15.27 12.22
C ALA A 107 -14.13 15.70 13.51
N LYS A 108 -13.15 14.92 13.97
CA LYS A 108 -12.28 15.27 15.11
C LYS A 108 -11.32 16.43 14.78
N ILE A 109 -10.97 16.64 13.52
CA ILE A 109 -9.94 17.59 13.11
C ILE A 109 -10.49 19.00 13.19
N LYS A 110 -9.77 19.88 13.89
CA LYS A 110 -10.11 21.29 13.98
C LYS A 110 -9.84 21.99 12.64
N PHE A 111 -10.59 23.04 12.38
CA PHE A 111 -10.41 23.85 11.17
C PHE A 111 -10.12 25.31 11.54
N ALA A 112 -9.52 26.01 10.58
CA ALA A 112 -9.33 27.46 10.61
C ALA A 112 -9.46 28.04 9.20
N VAL A 113 -9.77 29.33 9.10
CA VAL A 113 -9.76 30.08 7.84
C VAL A 113 -8.55 31.01 7.85
N LYS A 114 -7.68 30.86 6.84
CA LYS A 114 -6.42 31.61 6.75
C LYS A 114 -6.32 32.37 5.44
N PRO A 115 -5.58 33.49 5.39
CA PRO A 115 -5.19 34.10 4.14
C PRO A 115 -4.34 33.13 3.32
N ARG A 116 -4.54 33.11 2.00
CA ARG A 116 -3.80 32.26 1.06
C ARG A 116 -2.34 32.69 0.88
N SER A 117 -2.01 33.92 1.23
CA SER A 117 -0.64 34.41 1.22
C SER A 117 -0.09 34.46 2.64
N ASP A 118 1.03 33.77 2.87
CA ASP A 118 1.75 33.76 4.16
C ASP A 118 2.22 35.15 4.64
N LYS A 119 2.13 36.17 3.76
CA LYS A 119 2.51 37.55 4.06
C LYS A 119 1.36 38.40 4.59
N GLN A 120 0.13 37.90 4.52
CA GLN A 120 -1.07 38.61 4.96
C GLN A 120 -1.46 38.09 6.34
N GLU A 121 -1.64 39.00 7.29
CA GLU A 121 -2.10 38.66 8.62
C GLU A 121 -3.60 38.29 8.61
N ARG A 122 -4.04 37.61 9.67
CA ARG A 122 -5.45 37.20 9.83
C ARG A 122 -6.35 38.43 9.91
N ASP A 123 -7.35 38.48 9.04
CA ASP A 123 -8.35 39.55 9.00
C ASP A 123 -9.62 39.16 9.78
N ALA A 124 -10.43 40.15 10.17
CA ALA A 124 -11.75 39.93 10.80
C ALA A 124 -12.71 39.08 9.92
N ARG A 125 -12.51 39.10 8.59
CA ARG A 125 -13.27 38.26 7.65
C ARG A 125 -13.02 36.76 7.88
N CYS A 126 -11.84 36.37 8.37
CA CYS A 126 -11.58 34.98 8.74
C CYS A 126 -12.47 34.57 9.92
N ASP A 127 -12.61 35.44 10.91
CA ASP A 127 -13.43 35.20 12.10
C ASP A 127 -14.92 35.09 11.74
N ASP A 128 -15.40 35.94 10.83
CA ASP A 128 -16.79 35.89 10.34
C ASP A 128 -17.09 34.56 9.62
N VAL A 129 -16.18 34.09 8.76
CA VAL A 129 -16.35 32.82 8.04
C VAL A 129 -16.22 31.64 9.00
N GLU A 130 -15.29 31.67 9.95
CA GLU A 130 -15.18 30.63 10.98
C GLU A 130 -16.45 30.54 11.84
N ALA A 131 -16.99 31.68 12.28
CA ALA A 131 -18.24 31.74 13.03
C ALA A 131 -19.42 31.19 12.23
N PHE A 132 -19.48 31.48 10.92
CA PHE A 132 -20.47 30.89 10.02
C PHE A 132 -20.33 29.36 9.91
N LEU A 133 -19.10 28.87 9.75
CA LEU A 133 -18.83 27.43 9.61
C LEU A 133 -19.07 26.63 10.89
N GLN A 134 -19.13 27.26 12.07
CA GLN A 134 -19.53 26.57 13.31
C GLN A 134 -20.98 26.05 13.24
N PHE A 135 -21.85 26.75 12.52
CA PHE A 135 -23.25 26.35 12.28
C PHE A 135 -23.64 26.62 10.81
N PRO A 136 -23.12 25.83 9.84
CA PRO A 136 -23.23 26.16 8.42
C PRO A 136 -24.67 26.26 7.92
N ASP A 137 -25.58 25.43 8.43
CA ASP A 137 -27.00 25.42 8.08
C ASP A 137 -27.89 26.16 9.11
N GLY A 138 -27.29 26.65 10.20
CA GLY A 138 -27.98 27.32 11.31
C GLY A 138 -28.67 26.39 12.31
N GLU A 139 -28.58 25.07 12.17
CA GLU A 139 -29.19 24.09 13.07
C GLU A 139 -28.14 23.10 13.60
N ASN A 140 -27.36 22.50 12.71
CA ASN A 140 -26.35 21.50 13.03
C ASN A 140 -25.00 22.15 13.32
N THR A 141 -24.29 21.58 14.31
CA THR A 141 -22.89 21.98 14.56
C THR A 141 -22.01 21.59 13.37
N TRP A 142 -20.83 22.20 13.27
CA TRP A 142 -19.82 21.84 12.27
C TRP A 142 -19.62 20.31 12.16
N THR A 143 -19.48 19.63 13.30
CA THR A 143 -19.26 18.19 13.38
C THR A 143 -20.43 17.41 12.78
N ASP A 144 -21.67 17.74 13.15
CA ASP A 144 -22.87 17.06 12.66
C ASP A 144 -23.08 17.30 11.16
N TRP A 145 -22.93 18.55 10.72
CA TRP A 145 -23.03 18.95 9.33
C TRP A 145 -21.98 18.22 8.46
N LEU A 146 -20.73 18.17 8.91
CA LEU A 146 -19.67 17.49 8.19
C LEU A 146 -19.91 15.97 8.11
N ARG A 147 -20.40 15.35 9.20
CA ARG A 147 -20.75 13.92 9.21
C ARG A 147 -21.86 13.61 8.21
N MET A 148 -22.89 14.45 8.12
CA MET A 148 -23.95 14.31 7.12
C MET A 148 -23.43 14.46 5.69
N LEU A 149 -22.55 15.43 5.44
CA LEU A 149 -21.93 15.63 4.13
C LEU A 149 -21.07 14.40 3.72
N LEU A 150 -20.28 13.88 4.66
CA LEU A 150 -19.43 12.71 4.44
C LEU A 150 -20.24 11.44 4.21
N GLU A 151 -21.41 11.29 4.87
CA GLU A 151 -22.33 10.16 4.64
C GLU A 151 -22.75 10.08 3.16
N ASP A 152 -23.21 11.19 2.59
CA ASP A 152 -23.63 11.24 1.18
C ASP A 152 -22.45 11.03 0.22
N MET A 153 -21.24 11.47 0.59
CA MET A 153 -20.05 11.21 -0.22
C MET A 153 -19.62 9.74 -0.14
N LEU A 154 -19.58 9.14 1.05
CA LEU A 154 -19.09 7.77 1.27
C LEU A 154 -20.07 6.71 0.74
N VAL A 155 -21.37 6.93 0.89
CA VAL A 155 -22.39 5.92 0.52
C VAL A 155 -22.80 6.05 -0.94
N ILE A 156 -23.12 7.26 -1.40
CA ILE A 156 -23.71 7.48 -2.73
C ILE A 156 -22.84 8.32 -3.68
N ASP A 157 -21.75 8.90 -3.17
CA ASP A 157 -20.86 9.83 -3.90
C ASP A 157 -21.62 10.96 -4.60
N ALA A 158 -22.58 11.54 -3.87
CA ALA A 158 -23.48 12.57 -4.38
C ALA A 158 -23.69 13.70 -3.37
N ALA A 159 -22.67 14.04 -2.57
CA ALA A 159 -22.74 15.13 -1.60
C ALA A 159 -23.22 16.43 -2.27
N THR A 160 -24.30 17.00 -1.72
CA THR A 160 -24.98 18.14 -2.32
C THR A 160 -25.24 19.24 -1.28
N VAL A 161 -24.73 20.43 -1.55
CA VAL A 161 -24.93 21.62 -0.71
C VAL A 161 -25.79 22.63 -1.47
N TYR A 162 -26.83 23.11 -0.81
CA TYR A 162 -27.73 24.16 -1.24
C TYR A 162 -27.43 25.47 -0.49
N PRO A 163 -26.80 26.46 -1.14
CA PRO A 163 -26.54 27.77 -0.56
C PRO A 163 -27.81 28.63 -0.58
N SER A 164 -28.35 28.89 0.61
CA SER A 164 -29.41 29.88 0.80
C SER A 164 -28.77 31.25 0.96
N MET A 165 -29.16 32.21 0.11
CA MET A 165 -28.54 33.53 0.06
C MET A 165 -29.44 34.58 0.71
N THR A 166 -28.84 35.54 1.43
CA THR A 166 -29.53 36.74 1.89
C THR A 166 -29.89 37.66 0.71
N ASN A 167 -30.84 38.59 0.93
CA ASN A 167 -31.14 39.64 -0.06
C ASN A 167 -29.92 40.50 -0.44
N GLY A 168 -28.88 40.52 0.41
CA GLY A 168 -27.61 41.22 0.15
C GLY A 168 -26.60 40.42 -0.69
N GLY A 169 -26.94 39.20 -1.11
CA GLY A 169 -26.07 38.34 -1.92
C GLY A 169 -24.96 37.64 -1.13
N LEU A 170 -24.98 37.70 0.20
CA LEU A 170 -24.12 36.90 1.07
C LEU A 170 -24.82 35.58 1.45
N PRO A 171 -24.08 34.48 1.61
CA PRO A 171 -24.64 33.22 2.06
C PRO A 171 -25.21 33.35 3.49
N TYR A 172 -26.44 32.89 3.67
CA TYR A 172 -27.14 32.83 4.95
C TYR A 172 -27.03 31.44 5.59
N GLN A 173 -27.19 30.39 4.79
CA GLN A 173 -27.15 28.99 5.23
C GLN A 173 -26.62 28.10 4.10
N MET A 174 -25.89 27.05 4.47
CA MET A 174 -25.40 25.99 3.59
C MET A 174 -26.14 24.70 3.93
N GLN A 175 -27.35 24.55 3.41
CA GLN A 175 -28.20 23.40 3.70
C GLN A 175 -27.71 22.17 2.93
N LEU A 176 -27.68 21.02 3.59
CA LEU A 176 -27.44 19.76 2.91
C LEU A 176 -28.76 19.23 2.35
N ILE A 177 -28.77 18.87 1.07
CA ILE A 177 -29.93 18.23 0.45
C ILE A 177 -29.55 16.85 -0.04
N ASP A 178 -30.50 15.92 0.00
CA ASP A 178 -30.28 14.55 -0.46
C ASP A 178 -29.89 14.53 -1.95
N GLY A 179 -28.62 14.22 -2.22
CA GLY A 179 -28.07 14.11 -3.57
C GLY A 179 -28.72 13.02 -4.43
N ALA A 180 -29.36 12.02 -3.83
CA ALA A 180 -30.13 11.01 -4.53
C ALA A 180 -31.37 11.58 -5.22
N THR A 181 -31.86 12.74 -4.77
CA THR A 181 -32.99 13.45 -5.38
C THR A 181 -32.57 14.33 -6.56
N ILE A 182 -31.27 14.49 -6.81
CA ILE A 182 -30.74 15.44 -7.79
C ILE A 182 -30.36 14.72 -9.07
N LYS A 183 -31.06 15.06 -10.15
CA LYS A 183 -30.73 14.66 -11.51
C LYS A 183 -29.82 15.70 -12.15
N ARG A 184 -28.73 15.25 -12.75
CA ARG A 184 -27.86 16.10 -13.58
C ARG A 184 -28.40 16.23 -14.99
N VAL A 185 -28.43 17.45 -15.52
CA VAL A 185 -28.74 17.74 -16.92
C VAL A 185 -27.44 17.83 -17.70
N LEU A 186 -27.44 17.35 -18.94
CA LEU A 186 -26.28 17.42 -19.83
C LEU A 186 -26.55 18.32 -21.03
N ASP A 187 -25.52 19.04 -21.48
CA ASP A 187 -25.52 19.70 -22.78
C ASP A 187 -25.28 18.70 -23.93
N ALA A 188 -25.35 19.17 -25.18
CA ALA A 188 -25.13 18.34 -26.38
C ALA A 188 -23.73 17.69 -26.47
N ARG A 189 -22.79 18.14 -25.62
CA ARG A 189 -21.41 17.67 -25.53
C ARG A 189 -21.18 16.77 -24.32
N GLY A 190 -22.21 16.45 -23.53
CA GLY A 190 -22.12 15.62 -22.33
C GLY A 190 -21.48 16.34 -21.15
N ARG A 191 -21.52 17.67 -21.10
CA ARG A 191 -20.98 18.50 -20.02
C ARG A 191 -22.12 19.12 -19.21
N THR A 192 -21.78 19.66 -18.05
CA THR A 192 -22.73 20.49 -17.28
C THR A 192 -23.08 21.72 -18.12
N PRO A 193 -24.37 22.02 -18.34
CA PRO A 193 -24.81 23.22 -19.03
C PRO A 193 -24.20 24.49 -18.41
N LEU A 194 -23.86 25.45 -19.28
CA LEU A 194 -23.40 26.77 -18.87
C LEU A 194 -24.60 27.64 -18.48
N LEU A 195 -24.38 28.60 -17.57
CA LEU A 195 -25.39 29.60 -17.22
C LEU A 195 -25.95 30.30 -18.47
N PRO A 196 -27.25 30.62 -18.52
CA PRO A 196 -28.28 30.43 -17.48
C PRO A 196 -29.03 29.09 -17.56
N ALA A 197 -28.55 28.12 -18.36
CA ALA A 197 -29.27 26.87 -18.53
C ALA A 197 -29.28 26.03 -17.23
N PRO A 198 -30.36 25.26 -16.97
CA PRO A 198 -30.45 24.43 -15.78
C PRO A 198 -29.43 23.30 -15.85
N ALA A 199 -28.62 23.17 -14.80
CA ALA A 199 -27.58 22.16 -14.68
C ALA A 199 -28.05 20.95 -13.85
N TYR A 200 -28.97 21.18 -12.92
CA TYR A 200 -29.48 20.19 -11.98
C TYR A 200 -31.01 20.31 -11.89
N GLN A 201 -31.69 19.19 -11.68
CA GLN A 201 -33.13 19.15 -11.43
C GLN A 201 -33.37 18.33 -10.18
N GLN A 202 -34.17 18.85 -9.26
CA GLN A 202 -34.58 18.11 -8.08
C GLN A 202 -35.86 17.35 -8.35
N VAL A 203 -35.84 16.05 -8.06
CA VAL A 203 -36.92 15.13 -8.33
C VAL A 203 -37.48 14.67 -7.00
N ILE A 204 -38.70 15.12 -6.69
CA ILE A 204 -39.38 14.80 -5.43
C ILE A 204 -40.59 13.95 -5.79
N LYS A 205 -40.69 12.75 -5.21
CA LYS A 205 -41.80 11.80 -5.46
C LYS A 205 -42.02 11.52 -6.96
N GLY A 206 -40.95 11.49 -7.74
CA GLY A 206 -40.98 11.22 -9.18
C GLY A 206 -41.37 12.40 -10.07
N VAL A 207 -41.59 13.58 -9.50
CA VAL A 207 -41.90 14.82 -10.22
C VAL A 207 -40.70 15.76 -10.17
N ILE A 208 -40.40 16.43 -11.28
CA ILE A 208 -39.39 17.50 -11.30
C ILE A 208 -39.97 18.69 -10.53
N ALA A 209 -39.41 18.95 -9.36
CA ALA A 209 -39.89 19.96 -8.42
C ALA A 209 -39.25 21.33 -8.67
N CYS A 210 -37.95 21.36 -8.97
CA CYS A 210 -37.19 22.58 -9.16
C CYS A 210 -36.00 22.34 -10.10
N ASP A 211 -35.62 23.38 -10.85
CA ASP A 211 -34.42 23.42 -11.67
C ASP A 211 -33.40 24.35 -11.00
N TYR A 212 -32.14 23.90 -10.92
CA TYR A 212 -31.02 24.70 -10.41
C TYR A 212 -29.96 24.87 -11.49
N THR A 213 -29.39 26.07 -11.56
CA THR A 213 -28.21 26.37 -12.36
C THR A 213 -26.94 25.82 -11.70
N SER A 214 -25.78 25.94 -12.38
CA SER A 214 -24.48 25.51 -11.84
C SER A 214 -24.00 26.30 -10.61
N ASP A 215 -24.70 27.38 -10.27
CA ASP A 215 -24.30 28.38 -9.28
C ASP A 215 -25.22 28.35 -8.07
N GLU A 216 -26.47 27.95 -8.25
CA GLU A 216 -27.45 27.78 -7.18
C GLU A 216 -27.28 26.48 -6.39
N LEU A 217 -26.57 25.48 -6.96
CA LEU A 217 -26.38 24.19 -6.31
C LEU A 217 -24.94 23.68 -6.44
N ILE A 218 -24.38 23.21 -5.32
CA ILE A 218 -23.09 22.53 -5.30
C ILE A 218 -23.33 21.03 -5.28
N TYR A 219 -23.28 20.39 -6.45
CA TYR A 219 -23.27 18.92 -6.57
C TYR A 219 -21.83 18.41 -6.71
N ALA A 220 -21.32 17.70 -5.71
CA ALA A 220 -19.89 17.43 -5.55
C ALA A 220 -19.56 15.93 -5.40
N PRO A 221 -19.61 15.11 -6.47
CA PRO A 221 -19.04 13.77 -6.43
C PRO A 221 -17.52 13.82 -6.30
N ARG A 222 -16.93 12.95 -5.48
CA ARG A 222 -15.49 12.76 -5.32
C ARG A 222 -14.91 11.90 -6.46
N ASN A 223 -15.48 10.73 -6.71
CA ASN A 223 -14.94 9.75 -7.65
C ASN A 223 -15.58 9.87 -9.05
N LYS A 224 -15.26 10.95 -9.75
CA LYS A 224 -15.78 11.23 -11.09
C LYS A 224 -15.08 10.38 -12.15
N ARG A 225 -15.87 9.68 -12.99
CA ARG A 225 -15.38 8.98 -14.19
C ARG A 225 -15.71 9.79 -15.44
N THR A 226 -14.82 9.77 -16.44
CA THR A 226 -15.01 10.54 -17.68
C THR A 226 -16.22 10.09 -18.48
N HIS A 227 -16.53 8.79 -18.45
CA HIS A 227 -17.61 8.11 -19.17
C HIS A 227 -18.92 7.96 -18.37
N LYS A 228 -19.02 8.53 -17.17
CA LYS A 228 -20.21 8.46 -16.30
C LYS A 228 -20.63 9.85 -15.81
N VAL A 229 -21.94 9.99 -15.54
CA VAL A 229 -22.53 11.25 -15.05
C VAL A 229 -22.44 11.37 -13.54
N TYR A 230 -22.67 10.28 -12.81
CA TYR A 230 -22.68 10.26 -11.35
C TYR A 230 -21.32 9.83 -10.79
N GLY A 231 -21.15 10.04 -9.48
CA GLY A 231 -19.99 9.58 -8.73
C GLY A 231 -19.90 8.06 -8.65
N TYR A 232 -18.77 7.56 -8.13
CA TYR A 232 -18.51 6.14 -7.91
C TYR A 232 -18.13 5.91 -6.44
N SER A 233 -19.13 5.64 -5.60
CA SER A 233 -18.93 5.62 -4.16
C SER A 233 -18.05 4.47 -3.71
N PRO A 234 -17.34 4.63 -2.57
CA PRO A 234 -16.66 3.52 -1.91
C PRO A 234 -17.56 2.30 -1.71
N VAL A 235 -18.84 2.50 -1.31
CA VAL A 235 -19.81 1.40 -1.19
C VAL A 235 -20.06 0.71 -2.55
N GLU A 236 -20.14 1.48 -3.63
CA GLU A 236 -20.34 0.94 -4.98
C GLU A 236 -19.14 0.09 -5.47
N GLN A 237 -17.94 0.39 -4.98
CA GLN A 237 -16.72 -0.34 -5.33
C GLN A 237 -16.68 -1.76 -4.77
N ILE A 238 -17.26 -1.97 -3.59
CA ILE A 238 -17.19 -3.23 -2.86
C ILE A 238 -18.53 -3.97 -2.80
N ILE A 239 -19.46 -3.70 -3.73
CA ILE A 239 -20.81 -4.30 -3.73
C ILE A 239 -20.77 -5.82 -3.65
N LEU A 240 -19.88 -6.48 -4.39
CA LEU A 240 -19.76 -7.93 -4.38
C LEU A 240 -19.35 -8.44 -3.00
N THR A 241 -18.30 -7.85 -2.42
CA THR A 241 -17.78 -8.17 -1.08
C THR A 241 -18.84 -7.96 -0.01
N VAL A 242 -19.58 -6.85 -0.06
CA VAL A 242 -20.65 -6.54 0.89
C VAL A 242 -21.81 -7.52 0.77
N ASN A 243 -22.21 -7.89 -0.46
CA ASN A 243 -23.23 -8.91 -0.66
C ASN A 243 -22.81 -10.29 -0.14
N ILE A 244 -21.53 -10.67 -0.31
CA ILE A 244 -20.98 -11.90 0.26
C ILE A 244 -21.05 -11.83 1.79
N ALA A 245 -20.60 -10.73 2.40
CA ALA A 245 -20.64 -10.54 3.84
C ALA A 245 -22.07 -10.62 4.40
N ILE A 246 -23.05 -9.97 3.76
CA ILE A 246 -24.47 -10.06 4.16
C ILE A 246 -24.97 -11.50 4.06
N ARG A 247 -24.74 -12.19 2.93
CA ARG A 247 -25.18 -13.58 2.75
C ARG A 247 -24.53 -14.53 3.75
N ARG A 248 -23.27 -14.28 4.10
CA ARG A 248 -22.54 -15.06 5.09
C ARG A 248 -23.07 -14.84 6.50
N ALA A 249 -23.33 -13.58 6.88
CA ALA A 249 -24.00 -13.26 8.14
C ALA A 249 -25.40 -13.89 8.22
N MET A 250 -26.17 -13.86 7.13
CA MET A 250 -27.45 -14.57 7.03
C MET A 250 -27.28 -16.09 7.15
N GLY A 251 -26.24 -16.67 6.55
CA GLY A 251 -25.90 -18.09 6.68
C GLY A 251 -25.53 -18.48 8.11
N GLN A 252 -24.76 -17.65 8.81
CA GLN A 252 -24.46 -17.84 10.24
C GLN A 252 -25.73 -17.72 11.09
N LEU A 253 -26.60 -16.75 10.82
CA LEU A 253 -27.88 -16.63 11.50
C LEU A 253 -28.77 -17.86 11.25
N GLN A 254 -28.82 -18.35 10.02
CA GLN A 254 -29.54 -19.57 9.66
C GLN A 254 -28.97 -20.78 10.38
N TYR A 255 -27.65 -20.89 10.50
CA TYR A 255 -27.01 -21.94 11.29
C TYR A 255 -27.54 -21.97 12.74
N TYR A 256 -27.73 -20.81 13.37
CA TYR A 256 -28.27 -20.72 14.72
C TYR A 256 -29.80 -20.86 14.82
N THR A 257 -30.54 -20.50 13.77
CA THR A 257 -32.02 -20.43 13.80
C THR A 257 -32.72 -21.63 13.15
N HIS A 258 -32.12 -22.20 12.10
CA HIS A 258 -32.65 -23.27 11.26
C HIS A 258 -31.55 -24.30 10.96
N GLY A 259 -31.59 -25.46 11.64
CA GLY A 259 -30.75 -26.61 11.28
C GLY A 259 -31.24 -27.25 9.98
N SER A 260 -30.89 -26.69 8.83
CA SER A 260 -31.30 -27.17 7.51
C SER A 260 -30.47 -28.36 7.00
N MET A 261 -29.39 -28.71 7.70
CA MET A 261 -28.64 -29.96 7.49
C MET A 261 -28.80 -30.86 8.69
N PRO A 262 -29.04 -32.18 8.49
CA PRO A 262 -29.09 -33.09 9.59
C PRO A 262 -27.71 -33.17 10.26
N ASP A 263 -27.64 -32.80 11.55
CA ASP A 263 -26.40 -32.73 12.33
C ASP A 263 -25.66 -34.07 12.38
N LEU A 264 -26.43 -35.16 12.33
CA LEU A 264 -25.96 -36.53 12.46
C LEU A 264 -26.68 -37.42 11.45
N LEU A 265 -25.90 -38.17 10.69
CA LEU A 265 -26.40 -39.30 9.91
C LEU A 265 -26.18 -40.58 10.72
N PHE A 266 -27.26 -41.31 10.98
CA PHE A 266 -27.18 -42.62 11.61
C PHE A 266 -27.35 -43.72 10.56
N GLY A 267 -26.39 -44.64 10.51
CA GLY A 267 -26.51 -45.85 9.71
C GLY A 267 -27.60 -46.75 10.27
N VAL A 268 -28.60 -47.08 9.45
CA VAL A 268 -29.59 -48.13 9.74
C VAL A 268 -29.29 -49.37 8.91
N PRO A 269 -29.72 -50.57 9.36
CA PRO A 269 -29.47 -51.81 8.61
C PRO A 269 -30.06 -51.77 7.19
N ASP A 270 -29.31 -52.30 6.22
CA ASP A 270 -29.68 -52.31 4.78
C ASP A 270 -30.99 -53.07 4.49
N THR A 271 -31.47 -53.85 5.45
CA THR A 271 -32.72 -54.62 5.35
C THR A 271 -33.99 -53.80 5.61
N TRP A 272 -33.86 -52.55 6.08
CA TRP A 272 -35.00 -51.68 6.39
C TRP A 272 -35.58 -51.06 5.13
N GLN A 273 -36.90 -51.10 5.01
CA GLN A 273 -37.62 -50.43 3.92
C GLN A 273 -37.76 -48.91 4.20
N PRO A 274 -37.85 -48.05 3.17
CA PRO A 274 -37.98 -46.60 3.34
C PRO A 274 -39.09 -46.16 4.31
N ASP A 275 -40.24 -46.86 4.30
CA ASP A 275 -41.35 -46.56 5.21
C ASP A 275 -40.98 -46.84 6.68
N GLN A 276 -40.21 -47.90 6.94
CA GLN A 276 -39.75 -48.25 8.30
C GLN A 276 -38.73 -47.23 8.81
N ILE A 277 -37.86 -46.72 7.93
CA ILE A 277 -36.91 -45.65 8.24
C ILE A 277 -37.66 -44.38 8.62
N LYS A 278 -38.68 -44.01 7.85
CA LYS A 278 -39.51 -42.83 8.11
C LYS A 278 -40.27 -42.94 9.43
N THR A 279 -40.89 -44.09 9.73
CA THR A 279 -41.59 -44.29 11.00
C THR A 279 -40.64 -44.22 12.20
N PHE A 280 -39.43 -44.78 12.06
CA PHE A 280 -38.41 -44.69 13.10
C PHE A 280 -37.89 -43.25 13.28
N GLU A 281 -37.70 -42.51 12.18
CA GLU A 281 -37.33 -41.09 12.19
C GLU A 281 -38.40 -40.24 12.90
N GLU A 282 -39.67 -40.43 12.59
CA GLU A 282 -40.79 -39.73 13.23
C GLU A 282 -40.85 -40.04 14.74
N TYR A 283 -40.74 -41.31 15.13
CA TYR A 283 -40.69 -41.73 16.53
C TYR A 283 -39.49 -41.15 17.30
N PHE A 284 -38.31 -41.16 16.69
CA PHE A 284 -37.08 -40.64 17.29
C PHE A 284 -37.14 -39.11 17.45
N ASN A 285 -37.66 -38.41 16.45
CA ASN A 285 -37.88 -36.96 16.52
C ASN A 285 -38.94 -36.58 17.56
N GLU A 286 -40.00 -37.39 17.71
CA GLU A 286 -41.03 -37.18 18.73
C GLU A 286 -40.48 -37.40 20.16
N LEU A 287 -39.61 -38.41 20.35
CA LEU A 287 -38.90 -38.65 21.61
C LEU A 287 -37.99 -37.46 22.00
N LEU A 288 -37.34 -36.83 21.02
CA LEU A 288 -36.47 -35.66 21.22
C LEU A 288 -37.26 -34.34 21.33
N SER A 289 -38.55 -34.32 20.97
CA SER A 289 -39.37 -33.11 20.95
C SER A 289 -39.63 -32.48 22.33
N GLY A 290 -39.38 -33.23 23.42
CA GLY A 290 -39.53 -32.78 24.81
C GLY A 290 -38.37 -31.92 25.34
N ASP A 291 -37.22 -31.86 24.65
CA ASP A 291 -36.06 -31.07 25.05
C ASP A 291 -35.69 -30.06 23.94
N THR A 292 -35.82 -28.77 24.24
CA THR A 292 -35.65 -27.70 23.25
C THR A 292 -34.20 -27.59 22.75
N ALA A 293 -33.23 -28.11 23.52
CA ALA A 293 -31.83 -28.22 23.11
C ALA A 293 -31.57 -29.39 22.14
N ALA A 294 -32.51 -30.35 22.05
CA ALA A 294 -32.41 -31.57 21.27
C ALA A 294 -33.12 -31.51 19.90
N ARG A 295 -33.51 -30.32 19.43
CA ARG A 295 -34.08 -30.06 18.08
C ARG A 295 -33.09 -30.30 16.91
N ARG A 296 -32.20 -31.28 17.02
CA ARG A 296 -31.18 -31.61 16.02
C ARG A 296 -31.71 -32.76 15.17
N GLN A 297 -32.15 -32.42 13.97
CA GLN A 297 -32.71 -33.37 13.01
C GLN A 297 -31.61 -34.37 12.62
N ALA A 298 -31.66 -35.60 13.11
CA ALA A 298 -30.77 -36.66 12.66
C ALA A 298 -31.46 -37.43 11.52
N LYS A 299 -30.73 -37.76 10.45
CA LYS A 299 -31.30 -38.48 9.30
C LYS A 299 -30.72 -39.87 9.20
N PHE A 300 -31.56 -40.86 8.96
CA PHE A 300 -31.19 -42.26 8.94
C PHE A 300 -30.94 -42.72 7.50
N VAL A 301 -29.81 -43.38 7.24
CA VAL A 301 -29.41 -43.83 5.90
C VAL A 301 -29.10 -45.33 5.93
N PRO A 302 -29.55 -46.14 4.94
CA PRO A 302 -29.14 -47.54 4.84
C PRO A 302 -27.62 -47.63 4.63
N GLY A 303 -26.93 -48.38 5.49
CA GLY A 303 -25.49 -48.61 5.41
C GLY A 303 -24.77 -48.36 6.74
N GLY A 304 -23.86 -49.26 7.11
CA GLY A 304 -23.07 -49.25 8.34
C GLY A 304 -22.01 -48.13 8.44
N ILE A 305 -22.34 -46.91 8.03
CA ILE A 305 -21.45 -45.76 8.11
C ILE A 305 -21.44 -45.25 9.56
N LYS A 306 -20.24 -45.00 10.11
CA LYS A 306 -20.06 -44.35 11.43
C LYS A 306 -20.73 -42.97 11.41
N PRO A 307 -21.19 -42.44 12.56
CA PRO A 307 -21.78 -41.10 12.60
C PRO A 307 -20.78 -40.08 12.04
N ILE A 308 -21.12 -39.47 10.92
CA ILE A 308 -20.36 -38.35 10.35
C ILE A 308 -21.02 -37.09 10.91
N ASP A 309 -20.25 -36.32 11.68
CA ASP A 309 -20.64 -34.96 12.05
C ASP A 309 -20.58 -34.14 10.76
N THR A 310 -21.75 -33.75 10.24
CA THR A 310 -21.87 -33.06 8.95
C THR A 310 -21.49 -31.58 9.06
N LYS A 311 -21.22 -31.08 10.27
CA LYS A 311 -20.88 -29.68 10.52
C LYS A 311 -19.38 -29.51 10.74
N GLU A 312 -18.68 -29.04 9.70
CA GLU A 312 -17.37 -28.40 9.93
C GLU A 312 -17.55 -27.20 10.89
N ARG A 313 -16.70 -27.12 11.91
CA ARG A 313 -16.88 -26.28 13.11
C ARG A 313 -16.45 -24.81 12.96
N ALA A 314 -16.07 -24.34 11.78
CA ALA A 314 -15.58 -22.97 11.62
C ALA A 314 -16.71 -21.98 11.26
N LEU A 315 -17.40 -21.46 12.29
CA LEU A 315 -18.38 -20.37 12.13
C LEU A 315 -17.74 -19.00 11.87
N LYS A 316 -16.49 -18.83 12.31
CA LYS A 316 -15.62 -17.69 11.99
C LYS A 316 -14.37 -18.23 11.33
N ASP A 317 -14.14 -17.79 10.10
CA ASP A 317 -13.06 -18.28 9.24
C ASP A 317 -12.10 -17.14 8.90
N ASP A 318 -10.90 -17.47 8.40
CA ASP A 318 -9.92 -16.48 7.93
C ASP A 318 -10.49 -15.64 6.78
N TYR A 319 -11.47 -16.20 6.06
CA TYR A 319 -12.24 -15.49 5.05
C TYR A 319 -13.08 -14.32 5.61
N ASP A 320 -13.63 -14.42 6.82
CA ASP A 320 -14.39 -13.32 7.45
C ASP A 320 -13.46 -12.14 7.77
N GLU A 321 -12.22 -12.44 8.16
CA GLU A 321 -11.18 -11.46 8.37
C GLU A 321 -10.75 -10.82 7.03
N TRP A 322 -10.59 -11.62 5.98
CA TRP A 322 -10.31 -11.14 4.62
C TRP A 322 -11.38 -10.18 4.08
N LEU A 323 -12.67 -10.51 4.25
CA LEU A 323 -13.78 -9.63 3.87
C LEU A 323 -13.70 -8.29 4.61
N THR A 324 -13.38 -8.33 5.92
CA THR A 324 -13.24 -7.12 6.74
C THR A 324 -12.05 -6.28 6.28
N ARG A 325 -10.92 -6.90 5.92
CA ARG A 325 -9.74 -6.22 5.38
C ARG A 325 -10.05 -5.48 4.07
N ILE A 326 -10.77 -6.12 3.14
CA ILE A 326 -11.19 -5.47 1.88
C ILE A 326 -12.10 -4.25 2.14
N ILE A 327 -13.08 -4.40 3.03
CA ILE A 327 -14.00 -3.30 3.38
C ILE A 327 -13.20 -2.15 4.00
N CYS A 328 -12.32 -2.44 4.95
CA CYS A 328 -11.46 -1.43 5.58
C CYS A 328 -10.58 -0.72 4.56
N TYR A 329 -9.97 -1.45 3.62
CA TYR A 329 -9.13 -0.90 2.56
C TYR A 329 -9.90 0.07 1.64
N ALA A 330 -11.13 -0.25 1.25
CA ALA A 330 -11.96 0.62 0.41
C ALA A 330 -12.29 1.98 1.05
N PHE A 331 -12.31 2.04 2.38
CA PHE A 331 -12.49 3.27 3.16
C PHE A 331 -11.17 3.80 3.74
N SER A 332 -10.04 3.20 3.34
CA SER A 332 -8.68 3.47 3.81
C SER A 332 -8.50 3.35 5.33
N VAL A 333 -9.41 2.66 6.03
CA VAL A 333 -9.41 2.50 7.50
C VAL A 333 -8.50 1.31 7.85
N SER A 334 -7.80 1.39 8.98
CA SER A 334 -6.99 0.28 9.46
C SER A 334 -7.85 -0.93 9.89
N PRO A 335 -7.57 -2.15 9.38
CA PRO A 335 -8.31 -3.36 9.75
C PRO A 335 -7.88 -3.98 11.09
N GLN A 336 -6.96 -3.34 11.82
CA GLN A 336 -6.33 -3.89 13.04
C GLN A 336 -7.31 -4.46 14.08
N TRP A 337 -8.47 -3.84 14.25
CA TRP A 337 -9.48 -4.28 15.22
C TRP A 337 -10.11 -5.64 14.87
N ALA A 338 -9.97 -6.08 13.61
CA ALA A 338 -10.53 -7.34 13.11
C ALA A 338 -9.52 -8.50 13.10
N THR A 339 -8.21 -8.21 13.19
CA THR A 339 -7.10 -9.17 13.11
C THR A 339 -6.87 -9.88 14.46
N LYS A 340 -6.64 -11.21 14.45
CA LYS A 340 -6.46 -12.00 15.69
C LYS A 340 -5.12 -11.81 16.40
N GLN A 341 -4.02 -11.59 15.68
CA GLN A 341 -2.68 -11.42 16.26
C GLN A 341 -1.94 -10.34 15.47
N MET A 342 -1.48 -9.29 16.15
CA MET A 342 -0.61 -8.26 15.58
C MET A 342 0.39 -7.77 16.64
N ASN A 343 1.61 -7.49 16.21
CA ASN A 343 2.62 -6.81 17.02
C ASN A 343 2.23 -5.33 17.17
N ARG A 344 2.40 -4.78 18.38
CA ARG A 344 1.98 -3.42 18.74
C ARG A 344 2.71 -2.33 17.93
N ALA A 345 3.96 -2.58 17.56
CA ALA A 345 4.76 -1.65 16.75
C ALA A 345 4.22 -1.51 15.32
N THR A 346 3.96 -2.63 14.63
CA THR A 346 3.36 -2.64 13.28
C THR A 346 1.95 -2.03 13.29
N ALA A 347 1.21 -2.18 14.39
CA ALA A 347 -0.11 -1.56 14.56
C ALA A 347 -0.04 -0.02 14.65
N GLU A 348 0.98 0.55 15.28
CA GLU A 348 1.16 2.00 15.31
C GLU A 348 1.50 2.55 13.91
N THR A 349 2.44 1.93 13.20
CA THR A 349 2.82 2.35 11.83
C THR A 349 1.67 2.24 10.83
N ALA A 350 0.95 1.10 10.79
CA ALA A 350 -0.18 0.95 9.86
C ALA A 350 -1.36 1.87 10.19
N LYS A 351 -1.51 2.26 11.47
CA LYS A 351 -2.52 3.25 11.88
C LYS A 351 -2.09 4.65 11.43
N GLU A 352 -0.83 5.00 11.60
CA GLU A 352 -0.26 6.28 11.16
C GLU A 352 -0.35 6.42 9.63
N GLN A 353 0.05 5.39 8.88
CA GLN A 353 -0.09 5.34 7.43
C GLN A 353 -1.55 5.48 6.98
N SER A 354 -2.49 4.79 7.63
CA SER A 354 -3.92 4.91 7.34
C SER A 354 -4.48 6.31 7.63
N LEU A 355 -3.94 6.99 8.66
CA LEU A 355 -4.31 8.35 9.00
C LEU A 355 -3.70 9.36 8.02
N GLU A 356 -2.43 9.25 7.67
CA GLU A 356 -1.77 10.17 6.73
C GLU A 356 -2.24 9.96 5.29
N GLU A 357 -2.09 8.76 4.73
CA GLU A 357 -2.39 8.48 3.31
C GLU A 357 -3.90 8.43 3.03
N GLY A 358 -4.68 7.90 3.98
CA GLY A 358 -6.11 7.66 3.79
C GLY A 358 -7.00 8.87 4.03
N LEU A 359 -6.65 9.72 5.00
CA LEU A 359 -7.51 10.82 5.45
C LEU A 359 -7.26 12.11 4.66
N GLU A 360 -6.03 12.33 4.20
CA GLU A 360 -5.63 13.53 3.44
C GLU A 360 -6.46 13.75 2.16
N PRO A 361 -6.75 12.73 1.33
CA PRO A 361 -7.61 12.91 0.15
C PRO A 361 -9.03 13.39 0.48
N ILE A 362 -9.57 12.99 1.64
CA ILE A 362 -10.91 13.43 2.08
C ILE A 362 -10.83 14.85 2.63
N LYS A 363 -9.81 15.17 3.44
CA LYS A 363 -9.52 16.54 3.89
C LYS A 363 -9.44 17.52 2.72
N LEU A 364 -8.69 17.18 1.66
CA LEU A 364 -8.53 18.02 0.47
C LEU A 364 -9.84 18.15 -0.31
N TRP A 365 -10.64 17.08 -0.39
CA TRP A 365 -11.95 17.15 -1.02
C TRP A 365 -12.92 18.07 -0.25
N VAL A 366 -12.98 17.95 1.08
CA VAL A 366 -13.78 18.85 1.93
C VAL A 366 -13.29 20.30 1.79
N LYS A 367 -11.97 20.53 1.86
CA LYS A 367 -11.35 21.84 1.60
C LYS A 367 -11.79 22.40 0.26
N SER A 368 -11.81 21.60 -0.81
CA SER A 368 -12.23 22.07 -2.13
C SER A 368 -13.70 22.56 -2.19
N ILE A 369 -14.58 21.97 -1.37
CA ILE A 369 -15.98 22.41 -1.28
C ILE A 369 -16.07 23.71 -0.50
N LEU A 370 -15.36 23.81 0.63
CA LEU A 370 -15.38 25.00 1.48
C LEU A 370 -14.69 26.19 0.82
N ASP A 371 -13.55 25.98 0.15
CA ASP A 371 -12.89 27.00 -0.66
C ASP A 371 -13.82 27.45 -1.79
N ARG A 372 -14.57 26.54 -2.42
CA ARG A 372 -15.60 26.93 -3.39
C ARG A 372 -16.70 27.78 -2.74
N ILE A 373 -17.11 27.47 -1.51
CA ILE A 373 -18.08 28.28 -0.75
C ILE A 373 -17.52 29.69 -0.49
N ILE A 374 -16.31 29.78 0.05
CA ILE A 374 -15.61 31.03 0.39
C ILE A 374 -15.37 31.87 -0.86
N TRP A 375 -14.86 31.29 -1.94
CA TRP A 375 -14.52 32.05 -3.15
C TRP A 375 -15.74 32.45 -3.96
N ARG A 376 -16.72 31.55 -4.10
CA ARG A 376 -17.84 31.78 -5.03
C ARG A 376 -19.00 32.51 -4.38
N TYR A 377 -19.30 32.23 -3.12
CA TYR A 377 -20.49 32.76 -2.45
C TYR A 377 -20.15 33.92 -1.50
N PHE A 378 -19.06 33.81 -0.72
CA PHE A 378 -18.57 34.96 0.06
C PHE A 378 -17.77 35.96 -0.79
N GLY A 379 -17.18 35.52 -1.91
CA GLY A 379 -16.38 36.38 -2.79
C GLY A 379 -14.96 36.66 -2.28
N PHE A 380 -14.51 35.94 -1.25
CA PHE A 380 -13.20 36.14 -0.62
C PHE A 380 -12.14 35.25 -1.26
N HIS A 381 -11.61 35.64 -2.42
CA HIS A 381 -10.62 34.85 -3.17
C HIS A 381 -9.22 34.80 -2.52
N ASP A 382 -8.98 35.65 -1.53
CA ASP A 382 -7.76 35.77 -0.77
C ASP A 382 -7.73 34.87 0.48
N LEU A 383 -8.88 34.31 0.87
CA LEU A 383 -8.99 33.41 2.01
C LEU A 383 -9.10 31.94 1.56
N GLU A 384 -8.67 31.04 2.42
CA GLU A 384 -8.83 29.61 2.22
C GLU A 384 -9.11 28.87 3.52
N PHE A 385 -9.78 27.72 3.39
CA PHE A 385 -10.01 26.79 4.48
C PHE A 385 -8.74 25.96 4.72
N ALA A 386 -8.33 25.83 5.98
CA ALA A 386 -7.18 25.04 6.39
C ALA A 386 -7.54 24.11 7.57
N TRP A 387 -7.06 22.87 7.50
CA TRP A 387 -7.11 21.98 8.65
C TRP A 387 -6.04 22.39 9.66
N VAL A 388 -6.40 22.39 10.94
CA VAL A 388 -5.47 22.61 12.04
C VAL A 388 -5.00 21.25 12.51
N GLU A 389 -3.77 20.91 12.14
CA GLU A 389 -3.13 19.69 12.62
C GLU A 389 -2.66 19.95 14.04
N GLU A 390 -3.24 19.20 14.99
CA GLU A 390 -2.62 19.05 16.30
C GLU A 390 -1.38 18.19 16.09
N GLU A 391 -0.22 18.82 15.89
CA GLU A 391 1.04 18.14 16.11
C GLU A 391 1.07 17.71 17.57
N ALA A 392 0.68 16.47 17.83
CA ALA A 392 1.06 15.78 19.05
C ALA A 392 2.55 15.44 18.92
N THR A 393 3.42 16.45 18.91
CA THR A 393 4.85 16.24 18.94
C THR A 393 5.18 15.62 20.30
N ASP A 394 5.90 14.50 20.31
CA ASP A 394 6.45 13.95 21.55
C ASP A 394 7.25 15.07 22.25
N PRO A 395 6.97 15.39 23.53
CA PRO A 395 7.72 16.41 24.28
C PRO A 395 9.24 16.22 24.20
N LEU A 396 9.71 14.98 24.07
CA LEU A 396 11.12 14.65 23.90
C LEU A 396 11.67 15.13 22.56
N VAL A 397 10.94 14.88 21.46
CA VAL A 397 11.36 15.28 20.10
C VAL A 397 11.31 16.80 19.96
N GLN A 398 10.28 17.46 20.49
CA GLN A 398 10.20 18.91 20.53
C GLN A 398 11.38 19.51 21.32
N SER A 399 11.70 18.94 22.50
CA SER A 399 12.84 19.36 23.30
C SER A 399 14.18 19.16 22.58
N GLN A 400 14.37 18.05 21.86
CA GLN A 400 15.59 17.80 21.09
C GLN A 400 15.75 18.76 19.91
N ILE A 401 14.65 19.09 19.21
CA ILE A 401 14.67 20.07 18.12
C ILE A 401 15.01 21.47 18.65
N VAL A 402 14.43 21.87 19.78
CA VAL A 402 14.71 23.16 20.41
C VAL A 402 16.16 23.22 20.92
N ASP A 403 16.66 22.19 21.60
CA ASP A 403 18.06 22.10 22.04
C ASP A 403 19.03 22.16 20.86
N SER A 404 18.73 21.45 19.76
CA SER A 404 19.52 21.51 18.52
C SER A 404 19.54 22.91 17.90
N LYS A 405 18.39 23.60 17.86
CA LYS A 405 18.29 24.98 17.34
C LYS A 405 19.06 25.99 18.20
N VAL A 406 19.03 25.84 19.52
CA VAL A 406 19.77 26.69 20.48
C VAL A 406 21.28 26.41 20.37
N ARG A 407 21.71 25.14 20.33
CA ARG A 407 23.14 24.78 20.20
C ARG A 407 23.73 25.17 18.85
N GLY A 408 22.92 25.13 17.80
CA GLY A 408 23.28 25.54 16.44
C GLY A 408 23.28 27.06 16.22
N ALA A 409 23.08 27.87 17.27
CA ALA A 409 22.99 29.32 17.20
C ALA A 409 21.92 29.85 16.21
N ARG A 410 20.81 29.10 16.02
CA ARG A 410 19.68 29.50 15.15
C ARG A 410 18.51 30.10 15.93
N MET A 411 18.50 29.93 17.25
CA MET A 411 17.46 30.40 18.16
C MET A 411 18.11 30.81 19.48
N THR A 412 17.66 31.90 20.08
CA THR A 412 18.14 32.35 21.39
C THR A 412 17.47 31.56 22.53
N ILE A 413 18.09 31.55 23.70
CA ILE A 413 17.50 30.90 24.89
C ILE A 413 16.17 31.54 25.26
N ASN A 414 16.04 32.87 25.11
CA ASN A 414 14.79 33.57 25.41
C ASN A 414 13.69 33.33 24.37
N GLU A 415 14.03 33.11 23.10
CA GLU A 415 13.05 32.65 22.10
C GLU A 415 12.56 31.23 22.41
N ALA A 416 13.47 30.32 22.83
CA ALA A 416 13.11 28.97 23.23
C ALA A 416 12.19 28.97 24.46
N ARG A 417 12.52 29.79 25.47
CA ARG A 417 11.69 29.96 26.68
C ARG A 417 10.33 30.58 26.37
N ALA A 418 10.26 31.53 25.43
CA ALA A 418 8.99 32.09 24.96
C ALA A 418 8.11 31.07 24.24
N ALA A 419 8.71 30.17 23.45
CA ALA A 419 7.98 29.06 22.81
C ALA A 419 7.41 28.06 23.84
N ASP A 420 8.10 27.88 24.97
CA ASP A 420 7.66 27.04 26.09
C ASP A 420 6.82 27.80 27.14
N GLY A 421 6.48 29.08 26.90
CA GLY A 421 5.68 29.90 27.82
C GLY A 421 6.37 30.27 29.14
N MET A 422 7.69 30.19 29.21
CA MET A 422 8.50 30.53 30.39
C MET A 422 9.00 31.98 30.37
N ASP A 423 9.18 32.57 31.55
CA ASP A 423 9.70 33.93 31.70
C ASP A 423 11.13 34.07 31.13
N PRO A 424 11.45 35.18 30.45
CA PRO A 424 12.77 35.42 29.87
C PRO A 424 13.85 35.57 30.96
N VAL A 425 15.06 35.12 30.67
CA VAL A 425 16.22 35.20 31.58
C VAL A 425 17.25 36.22 31.09
N GLU A 426 17.90 36.90 32.04
CA GLU A 426 18.93 37.90 31.75
C GLU A 426 20.16 37.22 31.11
N GLY A 427 20.61 37.74 29.95
CA GLY A 427 21.67 37.12 29.14
C GLY A 427 21.20 36.05 28.14
N GLY A 428 19.93 35.64 28.15
CA GLY A 428 19.36 34.63 27.24
C GLY A 428 19.01 35.13 25.83
N GLY A 429 19.18 36.42 25.54
CA GLY A 429 18.89 37.04 24.24
C GLY A 429 20.06 37.03 23.25
N VAL A 430 21.14 36.32 23.55
CA VAL A 430 22.37 36.28 22.73
C VAL A 430 22.53 34.88 22.14
N LEU A 431 22.92 34.81 20.87
CA LEU A 431 23.22 33.53 20.20
C LEU A 431 24.53 32.96 20.74
N LEU A 432 24.48 31.73 21.25
CA LEU A 432 25.60 31.01 21.82
C LEU A 432 26.03 29.88 20.90
N ILE A 433 27.35 29.71 20.74
CA ILE A 433 27.97 28.53 20.13
C ILE A 433 28.61 27.71 21.24
N PHE A 434 28.26 26.44 21.33
CA PHE A 434 28.85 25.53 22.30
C PHE A 434 30.12 24.91 21.72
N THR A 435 31.28 25.28 22.26
CA THR A 435 32.60 24.72 21.90
C THR A 435 33.07 23.73 22.96
N ALA A 436 34.10 22.94 22.68
CA ALA A 436 34.65 21.96 23.63
C ALA A 436 35.15 22.59 24.96
N THR A 437 35.39 23.90 24.97
CA THR A 437 35.84 24.70 26.13
C THR A 437 34.72 25.51 26.79
N GLY A 438 33.48 25.41 26.31
CA GLY A 438 32.30 26.12 26.87
C GLY A 438 31.47 26.89 25.85
N ALA A 439 30.37 27.50 26.31
CA ALA A 439 29.51 28.35 25.49
C ALA A 439 30.17 29.71 25.25
N VAL A 440 30.33 30.07 23.98
CA VAL A 440 30.97 31.31 23.52
C VAL A 440 29.93 32.10 22.72
N THR A 441 29.86 33.42 22.89
CA THR A 441 28.90 34.23 22.12
C THR A 441 29.34 34.30 20.66
N LEU A 442 28.37 34.28 19.73
CA LEU A 442 28.65 34.37 18.29
C LEU A 442 29.53 35.59 17.94
N ASP A 443 29.35 36.69 18.66
CA ASP A 443 30.11 37.94 18.47
C ASP A 443 31.60 37.81 18.85
N SER A 444 31.91 37.07 19.93
CA SER A 444 33.29 36.84 20.35
C SER A 444 34.07 35.86 19.45
N VAL A 445 33.36 35.06 18.64
CA VAL A 445 33.97 34.23 17.58
C VAL A 445 34.25 35.05 16.32
N LEU A 446 33.40 36.03 16.02
CA LEU A 446 33.57 36.92 14.87
C LEU A 446 34.65 38.00 15.10
N ASN A 447 34.89 38.40 16.36
CA ASN A 447 35.91 39.38 16.74
C ASN A 447 36.73 38.93 17.98
N PRO A 448 37.81 38.14 17.80
CA PRO A 448 38.68 37.77 18.90
C PRO A 448 39.55 38.96 19.38
N PRO A 449 39.69 39.21 20.70
CA PRO A 449 40.56 40.27 21.22
C PRO A 449 42.06 39.93 21.11
N PRO A 450 42.98 40.92 21.06
CA PRO A 450 44.42 40.67 20.85
C PRO A 450 45.10 40.12 22.11
N VAL A 451 46.02 39.17 21.92
CA VAL A 451 46.82 38.53 22.98
C VAL A 451 48.10 39.33 23.26
N GLU A 452 48.33 39.74 24.50
CA GLU A 452 49.63 40.29 24.98
C GLU A 452 50.50 39.20 25.65
N PRO A 453 51.86 39.24 25.52
CA PRO A 453 52.75 38.25 26.14
C PRO A 453 53.47 38.78 27.40
N GLY A 454 53.67 37.91 28.40
CA GLY A 454 54.49 38.16 29.60
C GLY A 454 54.67 36.90 30.50
N PRO A 455 55.69 36.83 31.38
CA PRO A 455 56.82 35.87 31.23
C PRO A 455 56.99 34.81 32.35
N GLU A 456 57.99 33.92 32.14
CA GLU A 456 58.42 32.76 32.96
C GLU A 456 58.81 33.06 34.43
N GLY A 457 58.53 32.10 35.34
CA GLY A 457 59.18 31.97 36.65
C GLY A 457 58.40 31.09 37.66
N ASP A 458 59.04 30.05 38.19
CA ASP A 458 58.61 29.16 39.29
C ASP A 458 59.73 29.18 40.38
N PRO A 459 59.59 28.72 41.66
CA PRO A 459 58.42 28.22 42.43
C PRO A 459 58.40 28.72 43.94
N PRO A 460 57.93 27.96 44.97
CA PRO A 460 56.77 28.19 45.88
C PRO A 460 57.15 28.69 47.32
N PRO A 461 56.22 29.03 48.28
CA PRO A 461 55.70 28.04 49.27
C PRO A 461 54.38 28.36 50.06
N GLY A 462 53.69 27.29 50.53
CA GLY A 462 53.38 27.11 51.97
C GLY A 462 52.05 27.60 52.61
N LEU A 463 51.22 26.61 53.01
CA LEU A 463 50.59 26.40 54.33
C LEU A 463 49.52 27.40 54.87
N ASP A 464 48.25 26.99 54.97
CA ASP A 464 47.63 26.26 56.12
C ASP A 464 46.09 26.47 56.22
N LYS A 465 45.38 25.40 56.64
CA LYS A 465 43.95 25.27 57.01
C LYS A 465 43.63 26.05 58.32
N PRO A 466 42.38 26.27 58.85
CA PRO A 466 41.16 25.41 58.88
C PRO A 466 39.83 26.23 58.73
N ALA A 467 38.57 25.80 58.91
CA ALA A 467 37.91 24.79 59.73
C ALA A 467 36.48 24.47 59.20
N GLU A 468 35.92 23.39 59.72
CA GLU A 468 34.55 22.88 59.54
C GLU A 468 33.46 23.83 60.05
N ASP A 469 32.30 23.84 59.39
CA ASP A 469 31.02 23.93 60.11
C ASP A 469 29.90 23.16 59.37
N ASN A 470 29.15 22.41 60.17
CA ASN A 470 28.14 21.42 59.76
C ASN A 470 26.83 22.06 59.27
N ALA A 471 26.29 21.56 58.15
CA ALA A 471 24.84 21.44 57.93
C ALA A 471 24.55 20.39 56.85
N THR A 472 23.94 19.26 57.25
CA THR A 472 23.53 18.16 56.37
C THR A 472 22.26 18.50 55.57
N PRO A 473 22.20 18.21 54.26
CA PRO A 473 20.95 17.97 53.51
C PRO A 473 20.80 16.47 53.13
N PRO A 474 19.59 15.98 52.80
CA PRO A 474 19.28 14.55 52.67
C PRO A 474 19.75 13.93 51.34
N PRO A 475 19.80 12.58 51.23
CA PRO A 475 20.60 11.88 50.24
C PRO A 475 19.86 11.67 48.91
N GLY A 476 20.60 11.75 47.81
CA GLY A 476 20.16 11.24 46.51
C GLY A 476 20.94 11.83 45.33
N GLU A 477 21.87 11.02 44.81
CA GLU A 477 22.47 11.09 43.46
C GLU A 477 23.63 12.10 43.24
N ASN A 478 24.85 11.55 43.17
CA ASN A 478 26.05 12.25 42.72
C ASN A 478 26.05 12.38 41.17
N PRO A 479 26.50 13.51 40.60
CA PRO A 479 26.77 13.63 39.16
C PRO A 479 28.06 12.88 38.77
N PRO A 480 28.18 12.34 37.54
CA PRO A 480 29.32 11.51 37.15
C PRO A 480 30.59 12.34 36.85
N SER A 481 31.74 11.71 37.12
CA SER A 481 33.11 12.23 37.05
C SER A 481 33.63 12.40 35.61
N GLU A 482 34.73 13.15 35.46
CA GLU A 482 35.35 13.55 34.18
C GLU A 482 35.90 12.41 33.29
N GLU A 483 35.83 11.14 33.69
CA GLU A 483 36.07 10.00 32.79
C GLU A 483 34.97 9.83 31.74
N SER A 484 33.75 10.35 32.00
CA SER A 484 32.64 10.32 31.04
C SER A 484 32.82 11.25 29.84
N LYS A 485 33.77 12.21 29.90
CA LYS A 485 34.01 13.17 28.80
C LYS A 485 34.94 12.65 27.71
N LYS A 486 35.67 11.55 27.93
CA LYS A 486 36.53 10.93 26.89
C LYS A 486 35.82 9.85 26.06
N VAL A 487 34.68 9.33 26.51
CA VAL A 487 33.85 8.39 25.73
C VAL A 487 33.01 9.11 24.65
N ALA A 488 32.91 10.45 24.70
CA ALA A 488 32.15 11.24 23.71
C ALA A 488 32.93 11.59 22.42
N LYS A 489 34.03 10.88 22.11
CA LYS A 489 34.80 11.06 20.85
C LYS A 489 34.92 9.79 19.99
N SER A 490 34.06 8.79 20.21
CA SER A 490 33.79 7.71 19.25
C SER A 490 32.29 7.73 18.92
N ALA A 491 31.90 8.60 17.99
CA ALA A 491 30.60 8.46 17.34
C ALA A 491 30.73 7.27 16.37
N LYS A 492 30.07 6.16 16.70
CA LYS A 492 29.96 4.95 15.85
C LYS A 492 29.70 5.39 14.40
N LYS A 493 30.65 5.12 13.49
CA LYS A 493 30.51 5.36 12.05
C LYS A 493 29.34 4.48 11.59
N ALA A 494 28.17 5.08 11.30
CA ALA A 494 27.02 4.32 10.84
C ALA A 494 27.40 3.56 9.55
N LEU A 495 27.40 2.23 9.61
CA LEU A 495 27.72 1.36 8.46
C LEU A 495 26.68 1.58 7.37
N ARG A 496 27.13 1.84 6.14
CA ARG A 496 26.22 2.12 5.02
C ARG A 496 25.63 0.82 4.48
N PRO A 497 24.33 0.76 4.13
CA PRO A 497 23.73 -0.40 3.48
C PRO A 497 24.37 -0.76 2.14
N ILE A 498 24.31 -2.03 1.74
CA ILE A 498 24.83 -2.49 0.45
C ILE A 498 23.73 -2.36 -0.62
N ASP A 499 24.05 -1.69 -1.72
CA ASP A 499 23.15 -1.62 -2.87
C ASP A 499 23.05 -2.99 -3.56
N ARG A 500 21.90 -3.64 -3.40
CA ARG A 500 21.56 -4.93 -4.01
C ARG A 500 21.20 -4.80 -5.50
N GLU A 501 20.99 -3.60 -6.01
CA GLU A 501 20.75 -3.31 -7.44
C GLU A 501 21.97 -2.71 -8.14
N ARG A 502 23.17 -2.87 -7.55
CA ARG A 502 24.42 -2.44 -8.18
C ARG A 502 24.66 -3.14 -9.52
N LYS A 503 25.36 -2.44 -10.41
CA LYS A 503 25.58 -2.84 -11.81
C LYS A 503 26.13 -4.26 -11.99
N ALA A 504 27.00 -4.72 -11.09
CA ALA A 504 27.57 -6.07 -11.14
C ALA A 504 26.48 -7.15 -10.96
N ILE A 505 25.63 -7.01 -9.94
CA ILE A 505 24.52 -7.93 -9.65
C ILE A 505 23.47 -7.88 -10.75
N LEU A 506 23.10 -6.69 -11.24
CA LEU A 506 22.14 -6.57 -12.35
C LEU A 506 22.62 -7.30 -13.61
N ALA A 507 23.92 -7.24 -13.92
CA ALA A 507 24.49 -7.95 -15.07
C ALA A 507 24.47 -9.47 -14.87
N LEU A 508 24.70 -9.97 -13.66
CA LEU A 508 24.63 -11.39 -13.32
C LEU A 508 23.18 -11.91 -13.32
N ARG A 509 22.24 -11.13 -12.77
CA ARG A 509 20.79 -11.41 -12.84
C ARG A 509 20.32 -11.53 -14.29
N ALA A 510 20.73 -10.61 -15.16
CA ALA A 510 20.36 -10.67 -16.58
C ALA A 510 20.91 -11.93 -17.27
N LYS A 511 22.11 -12.40 -16.90
CA LYS A 511 22.67 -13.66 -17.41
C LYS A 511 21.88 -14.87 -16.91
N LEU A 512 21.56 -14.91 -15.61
CA LEU A 512 20.81 -16.02 -15.01
C LEU A 512 19.39 -16.08 -15.58
N LYS A 513 18.72 -14.92 -15.70
CA LYS A 513 17.41 -14.80 -16.33
C LYS A 513 17.44 -15.39 -17.73
N ARG A 514 18.43 -15.01 -18.55
CA ARG A 514 18.55 -15.54 -19.92
C ARG A 514 18.70 -17.07 -19.94
N ALA A 515 19.58 -17.62 -19.11
CA ALA A 515 19.77 -19.06 -19.03
C ALA A 515 18.49 -19.80 -18.57
N LEU A 516 17.71 -19.20 -17.67
CA LEU A 516 16.42 -19.72 -17.23
C LEU A 516 15.33 -19.61 -18.32
N THR A 517 15.28 -18.50 -19.06
CA THR A 517 14.35 -18.34 -20.20
C THR A 517 14.64 -19.35 -21.30
N ASP A 518 15.91 -19.60 -21.59
CA ASP A 518 16.32 -20.62 -22.57
C ASP A 518 15.88 -22.01 -22.08
N LEU A 519 16.10 -22.35 -20.80
CA LEU A 519 15.61 -23.60 -20.20
C LEU A 519 14.08 -23.71 -20.26
N PHE A 520 13.34 -22.67 -19.90
CA PHE A 520 11.87 -22.68 -19.88
C PHE A 520 11.27 -22.85 -21.26
N THR A 521 11.90 -22.26 -22.29
CA THR A 521 11.47 -22.45 -23.68
C THR A 521 11.62 -23.92 -24.08
N GLU A 522 12.77 -24.53 -23.77
CA GLU A 522 12.99 -25.95 -24.06
C GLU A 522 12.11 -26.89 -23.23
N GLN A 523 11.82 -26.54 -21.98
CA GLN A 523 10.91 -27.29 -21.11
C GLN A 523 9.45 -27.20 -21.59
N ALA A 524 9.02 -26.04 -22.10
CA ALA A 524 7.69 -25.87 -22.70
C ALA A 524 7.53 -26.78 -23.92
N ASP A 525 8.50 -26.78 -24.84
CA ASP A 525 8.51 -27.68 -26.01
C ASP A 525 8.43 -29.16 -25.60
N ALA A 526 9.18 -29.55 -24.57
CA ALA A 526 9.14 -30.91 -24.03
C ALA A 526 7.79 -31.23 -23.37
N ALA A 527 7.20 -30.29 -22.63
CA ALA A 527 5.91 -30.44 -21.98
C ALA A 527 4.78 -30.60 -23.01
N VAL A 528 4.76 -29.78 -24.08
CA VAL A 528 3.80 -29.89 -25.19
C VAL A 528 3.91 -31.27 -25.85
N ALA A 529 5.13 -31.74 -26.11
CA ALA A 529 5.35 -33.06 -26.72
C ALA A 529 4.82 -34.20 -25.83
N GLN A 530 5.11 -34.16 -24.53
CA GLN A 530 4.66 -35.16 -23.55
C GLN A 530 3.13 -35.12 -23.34
N ALA A 531 2.54 -33.93 -23.26
CA ALA A 531 1.10 -33.73 -23.10
C ALA A 531 0.32 -34.21 -24.35
N THR A 532 0.76 -33.83 -25.54
CA THR A 532 0.13 -34.24 -26.81
C THR A 532 0.20 -35.75 -27.02
N GLN A 533 1.34 -36.37 -26.69
CA GLN A 533 1.49 -37.83 -26.75
C GLN A 533 0.52 -38.55 -25.81
N THR A 534 0.26 -37.97 -24.64
CA THR A 534 -0.63 -38.54 -23.62
C THR A 534 -2.09 -38.40 -24.01
N MET A 535 -2.53 -37.22 -24.45
CA MET A 535 -3.88 -37.01 -25.01
C MET A 535 -4.17 -37.95 -26.19
N GLY A 536 -3.20 -38.15 -27.08
CA GLY A 536 -3.33 -39.06 -28.22
C GLY A 536 -3.48 -40.54 -27.84
N LYS A 537 -2.97 -40.95 -26.67
CA LYS A 537 -3.18 -42.31 -26.13
C LYS A 537 -4.57 -42.47 -25.52
N ILE A 538 -5.09 -41.44 -24.84
CA ILE A 538 -6.38 -41.46 -24.13
C ILE A 538 -7.56 -41.42 -25.11
N ALA A 539 -7.44 -40.65 -26.21
CA ALA A 539 -8.44 -40.59 -27.28
C ALA A 539 -8.69 -41.95 -27.98
N LYS A 540 -7.84 -42.96 -27.76
CA LYS A 540 -7.99 -44.33 -28.31
C LYS A 540 -8.75 -45.32 -27.41
N GLY A 541 -9.55 -44.82 -26.45
CA GLY A 541 -10.72 -45.55 -25.95
C GLY A 541 -10.63 -46.12 -24.52
N ARG A 542 -10.50 -45.27 -23.51
CA ARG A 542 -10.90 -45.56 -22.11
C ARG A 542 -11.45 -44.31 -21.41
N GLU A 543 -12.43 -44.48 -20.52
CA GLU A 543 -12.81 -43.47 -19.50
C GLU A 543 -11.63 -43.23 -18.56
N PHE A 544 -11.41 -41.96 -18.18
CA PHE A 544 -10.23 -41.51 -17.46
C PHE A 544 -10.35 -41.75 -15.95
N PRO A 545 -9.44 -42.52 -15.32
CA PRO A 545 -9.17 -42.39 -13.89
C PRO A 545 -8.27 -41.17 -13.69
N THR A 546 -8.68 -40.24 -12.83
CA THR A 546 -7.92 -39.05 -12.41
C THR A 546 -6.50 -39.34 -11.87
N ASP A 547 -6.17 -40.60 -11.64
CA ASP A 547 -4.92 -41.07 -11.05
C ASP A 547 -3.78 -41.26 -12.09
N GLU A 548 -4.03 -41.06 -13.39
CA GLU A 548 -3.05 -41.26 -14.49
C GLU A 548 -2.69 -39.93 -15.22
N LEU A 549 -2.23 -38.92 -14.47
CA LEU A 549 -1.65 -37.69 -15.05
C LEU A 549 -0.26 -37.94 -15.68
N PRO A 550 0.20 -37.10 -16.63
CA PRO A 550 1.52 -37.25 -17.23
C PRO A 550 2.64 -37.06 -16.19
N ASP A 551 3.61 -37.99 -16.16
CA ASP A 551 4.83 -37.81 -15.40
C ASP A 551 5.83 -36.96 -16.22
N PHE A 552 5.74 -35.64 -16.08
CA PHE A 552 6.57 -34.68 -16.81
C PHE A 552 8.05 -34.71 -16.40
N ASP A 553 8.92 -35.46 -17.09
CA ASP A 553 10.35 -35.47 -16.76
C ASP A 553 11.10 -34.28 -17.39
N PHE A 554 11.58 -33.38 -16.53
CA PHE A 554 12.40 -32.20 -16.89
C PHE A 554 13.88 -32.32 -16.46
N SER A 555 14.21 -33.38 -15.70
CA SER A 555 15.49 -33.55 -15.00
C SER A 555 16.74 -33.49 -15.90
N PRO A 556 16.76 -34.12 -17.10
CA PRO A 556 17.97 -34.12 -17.93
C PRO A 556 18.41 -32.72 -18.37
N ARG A 557 17.47 -31.79 -18.54
CA ARG A 557 17.74 -30.43 -19.02
C ARG A 557 18.11 -29.49 -17.89
N SER A 558 17.50 -29.66 -16.72
CA SER A 558 17.85 -28.90 -15.53
C SER A 558 19.28 -29.25 -15.04
N ASP A 559 19.72 -30.50 -15.18
CA ASP A 559 21.10 -30.93 -14.84
C ASP A 559 22.19 -30.20 -15.65
N GLU A 560 21.93 -29.89 -16.93
CA GLU A 560 22.87 -29.17 -17.81
C GLU A 560 23.02 -27.69 -17.45
N LEU A 561 22.04 -27.12 -16.73
CA LEU A 561 22.04 -25.73 -16.30
C LEU A 561 22.97 -25.50 -15.09
N VAL A 562 23.19 -26.53 -14.26
CA VAL A 562 23.93 -26.41 -12.98
C VAL A 562 25.29 -25.72 -13.14
N PRO A 563 26.19 -26.11 -14.07
CA PRO A 563 27.49 -25.46 -14.20
C PRO A 563 27.41 -23.96 -14.52
N GLN A 564 26.41 -23.56 -15.30
CA GLN A 564 26.21 -22.15 -15.65
C GLN A 564 25.70 -21.35 -14.44
N VAL A 565 24.78 -21.91 -13.67
CA VAL A 565 24.25 -21.30 -12.45
C VAL A 565 25.34 -21.20 -11.38
N VAL A 566 26.14 -22.25 -11.17
CA VAL A 566 27.31 -22.22 -10.28
C VAL A 566 28.23 -21.06 -10.64
N TYR A 567 28.56 -20.89 -11.92
CA TYR A 567 29.42 -19.79 -12.37
C TYR A 567 28.83 -18.41 -12.04
N ILE A 568 27.53 -18.22 -12.27
CA ILE A 568 26.86 -16.94 -12.04
C ILE A 568 26.71 -16.64 -10.55
N LEU A 569 26.25 -17.60 -9.75
CA LEU A 569 26.06 -17.44 -8.31
C LEU A 569 27.40 -17.30 -7.58
N SER A 570 28.44 -18.03 -8.01
CA SER A 570 29.79 -17.85 -7.47
C SER A 570 30.31 -16.43 -7.72
N ALA A 571 30.04 -15.87 -8.91
CA ALA A 571 30.42 -14.49 -9.20
C ALA A 571 29.63 -13.48 -8.35
N ALA A 572 28.35 -13.72 -8.08
CA ALA A 572 27.52 -12.89 -7.21
C ALA A 572 28.03 -12.94 -5.75
N GLY A 573 28.30 -14.14 -5.23
CA GLY A 573 28.83 -14.31 -3.87
C GLY A 573 30.21 -13.67 -3.69
N LYS A 574 31.13 -13.81 -4.65
CA LYS A 574 32.44 -13.14 -4.60
C LYS A 574 32.33 -11.61 -4.65
N ASP A 575 31.37 -11.07 -5.40
CA ASP A 575 31.10 -9.64 -5.40
C ASP A 575 30.48 -9.17 -4.07
N GLY A 576 29.65 -10.00 -3.43
CA GLY A 576 29.16 -9.82 -2.07
C GLY A 576 30.29 -9.77 -1.03
N VAL A 577 31.19 -10.77 -1.04
CA VAL A 577 32.41 -10.79 -0.21
C VAL A 577 33.18 -9.48 -0.34
N LYS A 578 33.48 -9.06 -1.58
CA LYS A 578 34.20 -7.81 -1.83
C LYS A 578 33.48 -6.57 -1.28
N THR A 579 32.15 -6.52 -1.41
CA THR A 579 31.36 -5.35 -0.99
C THR A 579 31.23 -5.31 0.54
N ALA A 580 31.09 -6.47 1.17
CA ALA A 580 31.12 -6.62 2.61
C ALA A 580 32.46 -6.18 3.20
N THR A 581 33.60 -6.41 2.52
CA THR A 581 34.93 -5.97 2.99
C THR A 581 34.99 -4.45 3.06
N LEU A 582 34.44 -3.79 2.03
CA LEU A 582 34.32 -2.33 2.00
C LEU A 582 33.34 -1.79 3.05
N GLN A 583 32.31 -2.57 3.40
CA GLN A 583 31.30 -2.13 4.35
C GLN A 583 31.83 -2.09 5.78
N ILE A 584 32.57 -3.13 6.20
CA ILE A 584 33.14 -3.20 7.55
C ILE A 584 34.50 -2.49 7.68
N ASP A 585 35.04 -1.93 6.59
CA ASP A 585 36.31 -1.18 6.55
C ASP A 585 37.49 -1.99 7.13
N ALA A 586 37.50 -3.30 6.88
CA ALA A 586 38.44 -4.23 7.49
C ALA A 586 39.73 -4.39 6.66
N GLU A 587 40.88 -4.22 7.31
CA GLU A 587 42.15 -4.76 6.83
C GLU A 587 42.21 -6.25 7.20
N LEU A 588 41.74 -7.09 6.28
CA LEU A 588 41.73 -8.55 6.44
C LEU A 588 43.05 -9.16 5.95
N ASP A 589 43.47 -10.23 6.60
CA ASP A 589 44.52 -11.09 6.04
C ASP A 589 44.01 -11.86 4.81
N ASP A 590 44.95 -12.31 3.98
CA ASP A 590 44.62 -13.02 2.74
C ASP A 590 43.84 -14.32 3.03
N ASP A 591 44.11 -14.96 4.17
CA ASP A 591 43.49 -16.21 4.61
C ASP A 591 41.97 -16.03 4.91
N ALA A 592 41.55 -14.94 5.58
CA ALA A 592 40.14 -14.66 5.85
C ALA A 592 39.35 -14.33 4.59
N LEU A 593 39.98 -13.65 3.62
CA LEU A 593 39.39 -13.37 2.30
C LEU A 593 39.29 -14.62 1.44
N GLU A 594 40.30 -15.49 1.45
CA GLU A 594 40.27 -16.78 0.75
C GLU A 594 39.15 -17.66 1.32
N LEU A 595 39.07 -17.79 2.64
CA LEU A 595 38.01 -18.58 3.31
C LEU A 595 36.60 -18.05 3.00
N ALA A 596 36.40 -16.72 2.97
CA ALA A 596 35.12 -16.14 2.59
C ALA A 596 34.72 -16.47 1.14
N ASN A 597 35.69 -16.38 0.22
CA ASN A 597 35.47 -16.72 -1.18
C ASN A 597 35.19 -18.21 -1.38
N GLU A 598 35.88 -19.10 -0.64
CA GLU A 598 35.62 -20.54 -0.65
C GLU A 598 34.20 -20.86 -0.18
N ARG A 599 33.77 -20.26 0.95
CA ARG A 599 32.40 -20.42 1.47
C ARG A 599 31.34 -19.90 0.50
N ALA A 600 31.58 -18.76 -0.15
CA ALA A 600 30.66 -18.20 -1.15
C ALA A 600 30.54 -19.11 -2.38
N VAL A 601 31.65 -19.70 -2.84
CA VAL A 601 31.66 -20.68 -3.94
C VAL A 601 30.96 -21.97 -3.53
N GLN A 602 31.19 -22.46 -2.32
CA GLN A 602 30.52 -23.66 -1.82
C GLN A 602 29.00 -23.46 -1.76
N PHE A 603 28.54 -22.34 -1.19
CA PHE A 603 27.12 -21.98 -1.19
C PHE A 603 26.54 -21.96 -2.61
N ALA A 604 27.23 -21.35 -3.57
CA ALA A 604 26.80 -21.31 -4.96
C ALA A 604 26.70 -22.71 -5.60
N ASN A 605 27.62 -23.62 -5.27
CA ASN A 605 27.59 -25.01 -5.74
C ASN A 605 26.39 -25.78 -5.20
N ASP A 606 26.18 -25.70 -3.88
CA ASP A 606 25.11 -26.40 -3.20
C ASP A 606 23.74 -25.86 -3.64
N ARG A 607 23.61 -24.53 -3.73
CA ARG A 607 22.36 -23.87 -4.14
C ARG A 607 22.00 -24.17 -5.59
N ALA A 608 22.97 -24.12 -6.51
CA ALA A 608 22.73 -24.43 -7.92
C ALA A 608 22.26 -25.88 -8.12
N ALA A 609 22.77 -26.82 -7.32
CA ALA A 609 22.32 -28.21 -7.34
C ALA A 609 20.90 -28.35 -6.76
N GLU A 610 20.61 -27.66 -5.65
CA GLU A 610 19.29 -27.72 -5.01
C GLU A 610 18.17 -27.20 -5.92
N MET A 611 18.44 -26.13 -6.69
CA MET A 611 17.47 -25.55 -7.65
C MET A 611 16.91 -26.57 -8.66
N VAL A 612 17.68 -27.62 -8.94
CA VAL A 612 17.33 -28.68 -9.90
C VAL A 612 17.02 -30.01 -9.20
N GLY A 613 16.77 -29.98 -7.88
CA GLY A 613 16.44 -31.18 -7.10
C GLY A 613 17.63 -32.13 -6.87
N LYS A 614 18.86 -31.62 -6.97
CA LYS A 614 20.10 -32.39 -6.79
C LYS A 614 20.91 -31.90 -5.59
N LYS A 615 21.95 -32.65 -5.26
CA LYS A 615 23.02 -32.27 -4.33
C LYS A 615 24.34 -32.87 -4.77
N TRP A 616 25.43 -32.25 -4.34
CA TRP A 616 26.77 -32.79 -4.57
C TRP A 616 27.12 -33.85 -3.53
N VAL A 617 27.51 -35.04 -4.00
CA VAL A 617 28.10 -36.11 -3.17
C VAL A 617 29.32 -36.64 -3.92
N ASP A 618 30.51 -36.52 -3.31
CA ASP A 618 31.79 -36.96 -3.90
C ASP A 618 32.03 -36.44 -5.34
N GLY A 619 31.66 -35.18 -5.60
CA GLY A 619 31.82 -34.54 -6.91
C GLY A 619 30.84 -35.00 -7.98
N LYS A 620 29.78 -35.74 -7.61
CA LYS A 620 28.68 -36.13 -8.51
C LYS A 620 27.36 -35.52 -8.06
N LEU A 621 26.54 -35.11 -9.01
CA LEU A 621 25.16 -34.68 -8.79
C LEU A 621 24.29 -35.92 -8.54
N VAL A 622 23.67 -35.97 -7.37
CA VAL A 622 22.74 -37.03 -6.96
C VAL A 622 21.40 -36.40 -6.59
N ASN A 623 20.28 -37.10 -6.80
CA ASN A 623 18.96 -36.60 -6.40
C ASN A 623 18.93 -36.26 -4.92
N ASN A 624 18.37 -35.09 -4.60
CA ASN A 624 18.17 -34.63 -3.25
C ASN A 624 16.69 -34.78 -2.87
N PRO A 625 16.32 -35.77 -2.05
CA PRO A 625 14.93 -35.96 -1.63
C PRO A 625 14.40 -34.83 -0.74
N ASP A 626 15.29 -34.01 -0.16
CA ASP A 626 14.95 -32.92 0.76
C ASP A 626 15.02 -31.53 0.08
N ALA A 627 15.12 -31.46 -1.25
CA ALA A 627 15.19 -30.19 -1.97
C ALA A 627 13.86 -29.45 -1.85
N ARG A 628 13.87 -28.24 -1.27
CA ARG A 628 12.65 -27.46 -0.99
C ARG A 628 12.26 -26.51 -2.12
N TRP A 629 13.24 -26.10 -2.94
CA TRP A 629 13.08 -25.06 -3.94
C TRP A 629 13.43 -25.56 -5.34
N VAL A 630 12.79 -26.66 -5.76
CA VAL A 630 13.01 -27.26 -7.07
C VAL A 630 12.18 -26.53 -8.12
N ILE A 631 12.83 -26.06 -9.19
CA ILE A 631 12.17 -25.35 -10.29
C ILE A 631 11.09 -26.23 -10.94
N ASP A 632 11.36 -27.53 -11.06
CA ASP A 632 10.56 -28.48 -11.84
C ASP A 632 9.26 -28.92 -11.13
N ASP A 633 9.19 -28.91 -9.80
CA ASP A 633 7.99 -29.37 -9.05
C ASP A 633 6.79 -28.47 -9.30
N THR A 634 6.98 -27.16 -9.13
CA THR A 634 5.93 -26.17 -9.42
C THR A 634 5.56 -26.10 -10.89
N THR A 635 6.51 -26.40 -11.80
CA THR A 635 6.23 -26.51 -13.24
C THR A 635 5.35 -27.72 -13.52
N ARG A 636 5.69 -28.89 -12.95
CA ARG A 636 4.94 -30.15 -13.12
C ARG A 636 3.51 -30.06 -12.63
N ASP A 637 3.28 -29.49 -11.45
CA ASP A 637 1.94 -29.33 -10.88
C ASP A 637 1.06 -28.44 -11.77
N ARG A 638 1.62 -27.37 -12.33
CA ARG A 638 0.92 -26.49 -13.27
C ARG A 638 0.63 -27.20 -14.59
N MET A 639 1.57 -27.96 -15.13
CA MET A 639 1.35 -28.72 -16.36
C MET A 639 0.27 -29.79 -16.19
N ASN A 640 0.26 -30.47 -15.04
CA ASN A 640 -0.81 -31.40 -14.69
C ASN A 640 -2.18 -30.72 -14.63
N ALA A 641 -2.26 -29.51 -14.07
CA ALA A 641 -3.50 -28.74 -14.03
C ALA A 641 -3.97 -28.31 -15.43
N VAL A 642 -3.07 -27.84 -16.29
CA VAL A 642 -3.39 -27.44 -17.68
C VAL A 642 -3.88 -28.64 -18.49
N VAL A 643 -3.22 -29.80 -18.37
CA VAL A 643 -3.66 -31.02 -19.06
C VAL A 643 -5.02 -31.50 -18.55
N ALA A 644 -5.25 -31.47 -17.23
CA ALA A 644 -6.54 -31.83 -16.67
C ALA A 644 -7.67 -30.93 -17.20
N GLN A 645 -7.44 -29.61 -17.25
CA GLN A 645 -8.40 -28.65 -17.78
C GLN A 645 -8.67 -28.88 -19.28
N ALA A 646 -7.62 -29.02 -20.08
CA ALA A 646 -7.73 -29.26 -21.51
C ALA A 646 -8.57 -30.51 -21.83
N MET A 647 -8.46 -31.54 -20.99
CA MET A 647 -9.25 -32.76 -21.14
C MET A 647 -10.71 -32.58 -20.70
N GLU A 648 -10.97 -31.86 -19.61
CA GLU A 648 -12.34 -31.56 -19.15
C GLU A 648 -13.12 -30.73 -20.17
N GLU A 649 -12.45 -29.73 -20.75
CA GLU A 649 -13.05 -28.79 -21.69
C GLU A 649 -12.99 -29.28 -23.16
N GLY A 650 -12.27 -30.36 -23.42
CA GLY A 650 -12.18 -30.97 -24.76
C GLY A 650 -11.37 -30.13 -25.76
N TRP A 651 -10.28 -29.51 -25.31
CA TRP A 651 -9.40 -28.69 -26.14
C TRP A 651 -8.73 -29.49 -27.26
N SER A 652 -8.44 -28.80 -28.36
CA SER A 652 -7.58 -29.32 -29.43
C SER A 652 -6.11 -29.35 -29.00
N ASN A 653 -5.28 -30.12 -29.72
CA ASN A 653 -3.84 -30.15 -29.46
C ASN A 653 -3.18 -28.77 -29.64
N ASP A 654 -3.70 -27.96 -30.57
CA ASP A 654 -3.19 -26.60 -30.80
C ASP A 654 -3.54 -25.68 -29.62
N GLU A 655 -4.78 -25.74 -29.11
CA GLU A 655 -5.19 -24.99 -27.93
C GLU A 655 -4.44 -25.42 -26.65
N LEU A 656 -4.19 -26.72 -26.47
CA LEU A 656 -3.36 -27.22 -25.36
C LEU A 656 -1.91 -26.74 -25.49
N SER A 657 -1.36 -26.76 -26.71
CA SER A 657 -0.01 -26.27 -26.98
C SER A 657 0.11 -24.78 -26.67
N ASP A 658 -0.86 -23.96 -27.12
CA ASP A 658 -0.89 -22.53 -26.84
C ASP A 658 -1.01 -22.26 -25.34
N ALA A 659 -1.89 -22.98 -24.64
CA ALA A 659 -2.07 -22.83 -23.19
C ALA A 659 -0.83 -23.23 -22.37
N ILE A 660 -0.11 -24.28 -22.78
CA ILE A 660 1.15 -24.68 -22.13
C ILE A 660 2.22 -23.61 -22.36
N ASN A 661 2.38 -23.13 -23.60
CA ASN A 661 3.40 -22.12 -23.93
C ASN A 661 3.14 -20.76 -23.27
N ASP A 662 1.88 -20.37 -23.12
CA ASP A 662 1.48 -19.11 -22.48
C ASP A 662 1.41 -19.20 -20.94
N ASP A 663 1.63 -20.38 -20.36
CA ASP A 663 1.55 -20.56 -18.91
C ASP A 663 2.69 -19.83 -18.16
N TYR A 664 2.36 -19.29 -16.99
CA TYR A 664 3.32 -18.60 -16.13
C TYR A 664 4.56 -19.45 -15.80
N ALA A 665 4.44 -20.79 -15.75
CA ALA A 665 5.54 -21.72 -15.50
C ALA A 665 6.73 -21.52 -16.45
N PHE A 666 6.50 -21.07 -17.69
CA PHE A 666 7.55 -20.83 -18.68
C PHE A 666 7.76 -19.35 -19.01
N SER A 667 7.09 -18.45 -18.28
CA SER A 667 7.13 -17.02 -18.57
C SER A 667 8.48 -16.37 -18.23
N ASP A 668 8.81 -15.33 -19.01
CA ASP A 668 9.97 -14.45 -18.76
C ASP A 668 9.89 -13.77 -17.37
N ALA A 669 8.68 -13.51 -16.87
CA ALA A 669 8.45 -12.95 -15.55
C ALA A 669 8.84 -13.91 -14.43
N ARG A 670 8.57 -15.22 -14.58
CA ARG A 670 9.03 -16.25 -13.63
C ARG A 670 10.54 -16.40 -13.66
N ALA A 671 11.15 -16.40 -14.85
CA ALA A 671 12.60 -16.46 -15.00
C ALA A 671 13.29 -15.29 -14.30
N ASP A 672 12.74 -14.07 -14.43
CA ASP A 672 13.27 -12.89 -13.75
C ASP A 672 13.09 -12.95 -12.22
N MET A 673 11.96 -13.46 -11.74
CA MET A 673 11.70 -13.64 -10.32
C MET A 673 12.72 -14.61 -9.69
N ILE A 674 12.96 -15.76 -10.31
CA ILE A 674 13.94 -16.74 -9.84
C ILE A 674 15.34 -16.14 -9.91
N ALA A 675 15.70 -15.52 -11.03
CA ALA A 675 17.01 -14.91 -11.20
C ALA A 675 17.32 -13.82 -10.16
N ARG A 676 16.32 -13.00 -9.81
CA ARG A 676 16.44 -11.99 -8.75
C ARG A 676 16.70 -12.63 -7.39
N THR A 677 15.90 -13.62 -7.04
CA THR A 677 15.95 -14.26 -5.72
C THR A 677 17.26 -15.01 -5.52
N GLU A 678 17.71 -15.77 -6.53
CA GLU A 678 18.94 -16.56 -6.42
C GLU A 678 20.21 -15.71 -6.45
N THR A 679 20.24 -14.64 -7.25
CA THR A 679 21.38 -13.70 -7.19
C THR A 679 21.44 -12.94 -5.87
N ALA A 680 20.30 -12.59 -5.27
CA ALA A 680 20.26 -11.98 -3.94
C ALA A 680 20.73 -12.95 -2.85
N ASN A 681 20.26 -14.21 -2.88
CA ASN A 681 20.71 -15.29 -1.98
C ASN A 681 22.25 -15.43 -2.02
N ALA A 682 22.82 -15.56 -3.21
CA ALA A 682 24.26 -15.71 -3.37
C ALA A 682 25.04 -14.48 -2.91
N ASP A 683 24.55 -13.29 -3.21
CA ASP A 683 25.15 -12.02 -2.78
C ASP A 683 25.16 -11.88 -1.25
N ILE A 684 24.02 -12.14 -0.59
CA ILE A 684 23.91 -12.08 0.88
C ILE A 684 24.75 -13.17 1.54
N ALA A 685 24.79 -14.39 0.99
CA ALA A 685 25.65 -15.46 1.48
C ALA A 685 27.13 -15.08 1.40
N GLY A 686 27.55 -14.38 0.35
CA GLY A 686 28.89 -13.81 0.22
C GLY A 686 29.21 -12.80 1.33
N ASN A 687 28.27 -11.90 1.63
CA ASN A 687 28.42 -10.96 2.73
C ASN A 687 28.58 -11.67 4.09
N LEU A 688 27.68 -12.62 4.39
CA LEU A 688 27.70 -13.37 5.64
C LEU A 688 28.97 -14.22 5.76
N ALA A 689 29.46 -14.81 4.67
CA ALA A 689 30.70 -15.56 4.66
C ALA A 689 31.89 -14.69 5.09
N LEU A 690 31.93 -13.43 4.64
CA LEU A 690 32.95 -12.48 5.07
C LEU A 690 32.75 -12.04 6.52
N TYR A 691 31.53 -11.68 6.94
CA TYR A 691 31.29 -11.26 8.33
C TYR A 691 31.72 -12.34 9.32
N LYS A 692 31.49 -13.62 8.97
CA LYS A 692 31.92 -14.76 9.78
C LYS A 692 33.42 -15.03 9.71
N SER A 693 34.09 -14.77 8.58
CA SER A 693 35.53 -15.00 8.44
C SER A 693 36.37 -13.84 8.99
N SER A 694 35.81 -12.63 9.06
CA SER A 694 36.52 -11.47 9.59
C SER A 694 36.75 -11.52 11.10
N GLY A 695 35.89 -12.24 11.84
CA GLY A 695 35.92 -12.28 13.30
C GLY A 695 35.57 -10.95 13.97
N MET A 696 35.07 -9.96 13.22
CA MET A 696 34.73 -8.62 13.71
C MET A 696 33.23 -8.42 13.93
N VAL A 697 32.41 -9.38 13.52
CA VAL A 697 30.95 -9.29 13.50
C VAL A 697 30.37 -10.43 14.32
N SER A 698 29.84 -10.12 15.51
CA SER A 698 29.13 -11.09 16.36
C SER A 698 27.64 -11.17 16.05
N ASN A 699 27.03 -10.06 15.64
CA ASN A 699 25.60 -9.98 15.42
C ASN A 699 25.28 -9.48 14.01
N LYS A 700 24.11 -9.85 13.52
CA LYS A 700 23.57 -9.38 12.25
C LYS A 700 22.18 -8.77 12.45
N GLN A 701 21.93 -7.67 11.76
CA GLN A 701 20.68 -6.92 11.83
C GLN A 701 19.96 -6.98 10.49
N TRP A 702 18.66 -7.25 10.52
CA TRP A 702 17.81 -7.19 9.33
C TRP A 702 17.55 -5.73 8.94
N LEU A 703 17.77 -5.40 7.68
CA LEU A 703 17.47 -4.10 7.11
C LEU A 703 16.48 -4.26 5.97
N THR A 704 15.33 -3.59 6.06
CA THR A 704 14.37 -3.64 4.97
C THR A 704 14.75 -2.75 3.81
N ALA A 705 14.42 -3.22 2.60
CA ALA A 705 14.44 -2.36 1.43
C ALA A 705 13.27 -1.36 1.47
N PRO A 706 13.40 -0.21 0.80
CA PRO A 706 12.26 0.68 0.55
C PRO A 706 11.11 -0.11 -0.11
N ASP A 707 9.88 0.13 0.34
CA ASP A 707 8.67 -0.52 -0.18
C ASP A 707 8.69 -2.06 -0.11
N CYS A 708 9.28 -2.65 0.95
CA CYS A 708 9.19 -4.10 1.16
C CYS A 708 7.77 -4.54 1.58
N CYS A 709 7.48 -5.84 1.52
CA CYS A 709 6.21 -6.37 2.02
C CYS A 709 6.13 -6.32 3.55
N ASP A 710 4.91 -6.48 4.08
CA ASP A 710 4.64 -6.47 5.52
C ASP A 710 5.48 -7.50 6.30
N GLU A 711 5.62 -8.73 5.79
CA GLU A 711 6.42 -9.80 6.43
C GLU A 711 7.90 -9.40 6.60
N CYS A 712 8.47 -8.74 5.58
CA CYS A 712 9.82 -8.23 5.66
C CYS A 712 9.92 -7.02 6.60
N GLN A 713 8.90 -6.17 6.61
CA GLN A 713 8.83 -4.97 7.45
C GLN A 713 8.78 -5.31 8.95
N ASP A 714 8.10 -6.40 9.31
CA ASP A 714 8.06 -6.89 10.69
C ASP A 714 9.43 -7.33 11.21
N LEU A 715 10.33 -7.76 10.33
CA LEU A 715 11.70 -8.12 10.69
C LEU A 715 12.65 -6.91 10.73
N ASN A 716 12.22 -5.71 10.33
CA ASN A 716 13.11 -4.55 10.24
C ASN A 716 13.75 -4.20 11.59
N GLY A 717 15.08 -4.17 11.63
CA GLY A 717 15.85 -3.88 12.82
C GLY A 717 16.00 -5.05 13.80
N ALA A 718 15.45 -6.23 13.50
CA ALA A 718 15.71 -7.44 14.28
C ALA A 718 17.21 -7.73 14.28
N VAL A 719 17.77 -8.04 15.45
CA VAL A 719 19.19 -8.40 15.63
C VAL A 719 19.25 -9.82 16.16
N VAL A 720 20.04 -10.65 15.50
CA VAL A 720 20.32 -12.03 15.92
C VAL A 720 21.83 -12.27 15.87
N ASP A 721 22.29 -13.33 16.54
CA ASP A 721 23.68 -13.77 16.42
C ASP A 721 24.02 -14.05 14.94
N ILE A 722 25.27 -13.83 14.54
CA ILE A 722 25.72 -14.03 13.16
C ILE A 722 25.44 -15.47 12.67
N ASP A 723 25.45 -16.45 13.57
CA ASP A 723 25.18 -17.85 13.29
C ASP A 723 23.71 -18.27 13.43
N ASP A 724 22.87 -17.45 14.07
CA ASP A 724 21.44 -17.74 14.26
C ASP A 724 20.59 -17.28 13.07
N ASP A 725 19.48 -17.98 12.78
CA ASP A 725 18.53 -17.55 11.76
C ASP A 725 17.54 -16.51 12.31
N PHE A 726 17.10 -15.58 11.46
CA PHE A 726 15.95 -14.73 11.78
C PHE A 726 14.66 -15.56 11.82
N GLU A 727 13.63 -15.04 12.48
CA GLU A 727 12.30 -15.67 12.50
C GLU A 727 11.77 -15.81 11.06
N GLY A 728 11.57 -17.06 10.60
CA GLY A 728 11.15 -17.36 9.23
C GLY A 728 12.29 -17.55 8.21
N GLY A 729 13.55 -17.27 8.58
CA GLY A 729 14.73 -17.45 7.73
C GLY A 729 15.45 -16.13 7.38
N GLY A 730 16.55 -16.21 6.62
CA GLY A 730 17.33 -15.05 6.20
C GLY A 730 16.78 -14.33 4.96
N PRO A 731 17.21 -13.08 4.68
CA PRO A 731 16.85 -12.43 3.43
C PRO A 731 17.63 -13.08 2.27
N PRO A 732 17.01 -13.25 1.09
CA PRO A 732 15.59 -13.02 0.78
C PRO A 732 14.63 -13.99 1.49
N LEU A 733 13.64 -13.44 2.22
CA LEU A 733 12.62 -14.24 2.93
C LEU A 733 11.64 -14.94 1.98
N HIS A 734 11.33 -14.27 0.87
CA HIS A 734 10.35 -14.68 -0.12
C HIS A 734 10.82 -14.30 -1.52
N PRO A 735 10.17 -14.83 -2.59
CA PRO A 735 10.45 -14.42 -3.96
C PRO A 735 10.44 -12.91 -4.15
N GLN A 736 11.42 -12.37 -4.88
CA GLN A 736 11.61 -10.93 -5.12
C GLN A 736 11.93 -10.06 -3.89
N CYS A 737 12.17 -10.64 -2.71
CA CYS A 737 12.61 -9.89 -1.54
C CYS A 737 13.87 -9.05 -1.85
N ARG A 738 13.90 -7.82 -1.32
CA ARG A 738 14.97 -6.83 -1.57
C ARG A 738 15.76 -6.48 -0.30
N CYS A 739 15.38 -7.06 0.83
CA CYS A 739 15.96 -6.76 2.14
C CYS A 739 17.43 -7.18 2.23
N ASP A 740 18.12 -6.60 3.19
CA ASP A 740 19.55 -6.69 3.39
C ASP A 740 19.90 -7.10 4.83
N VAL A 741 21.15 -7.51 5.05
CA VAL A 741 21.72 -7.80 6.37
C VAL A 741 22.86 -6.84 6.65
N LEU A 742 22.70 -6.06 7.71
CA LEU A 742 23.75 -5.19 8.24
C LEU A 742 24.59 -5.93 9.29
N PRO A 743 25.92 -5.85 9.24
CA PRO A 743 26.78 -6.38 10.29
C PRO A 743 26.74 -5.45 11.51
N VAL A 744 26.74 -6.04 12.71
CA VAL A 744 26.94 -5.34 13.97
C VAL A 744 28.34 -5.70 14.48
N LEU A 745 29.24 -4.72 14.47
CA LEU A 745 30.65 -4.90 14.85
C LEU A 745 30.80 -5.05 16.37
N ASP A 746 31.73 -5.90 16.79
CA ASP A 746 32.13 -6.01 18.18
C ASP A 746 32.87 -4.74 18.64
N ASP A 747 32.50 -4.19 19.80
CA ASP A 747 33.24 -3.10 20.42
C ASP A 747 34.63 -3.66 20.83
N GLU A 748 35.72 -2.99 20.41
CA GLU A 748 37.10 -3.40 20.74
C GLU A 748 37.23 -3.72 22.23
N THR A 749 37.74 -4.93 22.50
CA THR A 749 38.01 -5.45 23.83
C THR A 749 38.98 -4.54 24.59
N ASP A 750 38.49 -3.96 25.70
CA ASP A 750 39.34 -3.46 26.79
C ASP A 750 40.06 -4.68 27.41
N ASP A 751 41.21 -5.00 26.84
CA ASP A 751 42.13 -6.01 27.34
C ASP A 751 42.82 -5.45 28.60
N ASN A 752 42.18 -5.63 29.75
CA ASN A 752 42.82 -5.46 31.06
C ASN A 752 42.75 -6.78 31.83
N SER A 753 43.54 -7.74 31.35
CA SER A 753 44.07 -8.82 32.16
C SER A 753 45.52 -8.50 32.53
N ASP A 754 45.74 -7.86 33.69
CA ASP A 754 46.88 -8.13 34.58
C ASP A 754 46.91 -7.19 35.80
N GLN A 755 47.04 -7.82 36.98
CA GLN A 755 47.37 -7.33 38.34
C GLN A 755 46.26 -6.86 39.28
#